data_AF-A0A6A6AYA7-F1
#
_entry.id   AF-A0A6A6AYA7-F1
#
_cell.length_a   1.000
_cell.length_b   1.000
_cell.length_c   1.000
_cell.angle_alpha   90.00
_cell.angle_beta   90.00
_cell.angle_gamma   90.00
#
_symmetry.space_group_name_H-M   'P 1'
#
loop_
_entity.id
_entity.type
_entity.pdbx_description
1 polymer ?
#
loop_
_entity_poly.entity_id
_entity_poly.type
_entity_poly.pdbx_seq_one_letter_code
_entity_poly.pdbx_strand_id
1 'polypeptide(L)'
;MDDQTLVNFREFTALAHLLSLRITDTIEPLSADNIENAENVDDSDSEASIDITRPEALATSQSDKICRRFLNRLSETLAIDKHGRFVAAAALREDEKENRVDIWVAGFKQDEDRKMLSALDKGMNSAANSNSSENSSRDAENLWSTMLLYSRPRTENYRKDLKSLFQQHRKSITKALSKNSEKSPEVAKMLQNVISEVNGRPHNTRKNKSVDKKLDNVVVSAFKARESMTAETLNSMLEETTLAEKIYSGICFLGRLRAAYETFMTICFTTWCGYRVQVQPISKFNPARTPGKSLILAETLNLLDLPLSDEILKAHVRKKGFKQRTAVSKFDKLQIQNFYVHAEVQLLFYLRKTNINDCFPYIGSSKLNCFLCAEFLKAFGGFQTRGCHGHLYSKWLIPQTAEYPENIEEVHSALRKVEDEVRRQLLTPTMKRKPAKAESTIGLTETSTMPNPLGSQSNTLVQEYLRNRIQETEQQMFLDKLNLRSNHKREQEDACSVYDEQAETEDYAHSGDESPVHGECEGGCYRETSRRCSMCGSGLFCSTSCESKRSSRHLFRCNLRPLTTADYLYRDVIRDEMPKDPDVLADFGFSRLPRKDYFKLLGLYQGLMKHLKVTVKELHQWQQAETIPEDTMRIFSGVPEKARGGYYPWFMKNHQRIFGSEPADTKPGRT
;
A
#
# COMPACT_ATOMS: atom_id res chain seq x y z
N MET A 1 -26.39 -21.09 32.65
CA MET A 1 -25.54 -21.21 31.45
C MET A 1 -24.69 -22.43 31.68
N ASP A 2 -24.71 -23.38 30.76
CA ASP A 2 -23.91 -24.60 30.90
C ASP A 2 -22.44 -24.29 30.65
N ASP A 3 -21.57 -24.89 31.47
CA ASP A 3 -20.10 -24.72 31.47
C ASP A 3 -19.44 -25.25 30.18
N GLN A 4 -20.23 -25.79 29.25
CA GLN A 4 -19.80 -26.42 27.99
C GLN A 4 -19.56 -25.43 26.83
N THR A 5 -19.94 -24.15 26.95
CA THR A 5 -19.76 -23.18 25.85
C THR A 5 -18.38 -22.51 25.85
N LEU A 6 -17.69 -22.42 26.98
CA LEU A 6 -16.44 -21.67 27.10
C LEU A 6 -15.21 -22.54 26.77
N VAL A 7 -14.29 -21.98 25.99
CA VAL A 7 -13.01 -22.65 25.67
C VAL A 7 -12.16 -22.83 26.93
N ASN A 8 -11.81 -24.07 27.23
CA ASN A 8 -10.91 -24.37 28.33
C ASN A 8 -9.46 -24.03 27.96
N PHE A 9 -8.96 -22.87 28.43
CA PHE A 9 -7.59 -22.41 28.17
C PHE A 9 -6.50 -23.43 28.57
N ARG A 10 -6.77 -24.29 29.57
CA ARG A 10 -5.86 -25.36 30.01
C ARG A 10 -5.70 -26.45 28.93
N GLU A 11 -6.79 -26.82 28.28
CA GLU A 11 -6.81 -27.81 27.19
C GLU A 11 -6.26 -27.21 25.90
N PHE A 12 -6.71 -26.01 25.52
CA PHE A 12 -6.23 -25.28 24.35
C PHE A 12 -4.71 -25.11 24.35
N THR A 13 -4.12 -24.64 25.46
CA THR A 13 -2.66 -24.46 25.56
C THR A 13 -1.90 -25.79 25.50
N ALA A 14 -2.46 -26.86 26.07
CA ALA A 14 -1.88 -28.19 25.97
C ALA A 14 -1.89 -28.74 24.54
N LEU A 15 -2.99 -28.59 23.80
CA LEU A 15 -3.11 -28.97 22.40
C LEU A 15 -2.16 -28.15 21.51
N ALA A 16 -2.07 -26.84 21.73
CA ALA A 16 -1.13 -25.97 21.02
C ALA A 16 0.33 -26.35 21.30
N HIS A 17 0.68 -26.70 22.54
CA HIS A 17 2.00 -27.24 22.89
C HIS A 17 2.30 -28.57 22.20
N LEU A 18 1.32 -29.49 22.15
CA LEU A 18 1.48 -30.77 21.43
C LEU A 18 1.72 -30.54 19.93
N LEU A 19 0.97 -29.62 19.31
CA LEU A 19 1.17 -29.26 17.90
C LEU A 19 2.51 -28.54 17.68
N SER A 20 2.98 -27.76 18.65
CA SER A 20 4.32 -27.16 18.58
C SER A 20 5.41 -28.23 18.48
N LEU A 21 5.34 -29.34 19.25
CA LEU A 21 6.32 -30.42 19.16
C LEU A 21 6.44 -30.99 17.74
N ARG A 22 5.32 -31.11 17.02
CA ARG A 22 5.26 -31.51 15.60
C ARG A 22 5.87 -30.49 14.63
N ILE A 23 5.86 -29.20 14.99
CA ILE A 23 6.28 -28.07 14.14
C ILE A 23 7.73 -27.59 14.47
N THR A 24 8.32 -28.06 15.59
CA THR A 24 9.61 -27.57 16.16
C THR A 24 10.91 -27.86 15.37
N ASP A 25 10.93 -27.80 14.04
CA ASP A 25 12.18 -27.64 13.27
C ASP A 25 12.54 -26.15 13.02
N THR A 26 12.11 -25.25 13.92
CA THR A 26 12.39 -23.79 13.79
C THR A 26 12.59 -23.03 15.12
N ILE A 27 13.09 -23.68 16.19
CA ILE A 27 13.68 -22.93 17.32
C ILE A 27 14.91 -23.66 17.88
N GLU A 28 16.10 -23.13 17.56
CA GLU A 28 17.05 -22.67 18.57
C GLU A 28 17.75 -21.40 18.04
N PRO A 29 17.99 -20.38 18.89
CA PRO A 29 18.69 -19.18 18.45
C PRO A 29 20.18 -19.48 18.37
N LEU A 30 20.71 -19.62 17.16
CA LEU A 30 22.17 -19.64 17.01
C LEU A 30 22.73 -18.30 17.49
N SER A 31 23.53 -18.39 18.55
CA SER A 31 24.50 -17.39 18.92
C SER A 31 25.41 -17.06 17.74
N ALA A 32 26.19 -15.99 17.88
CA ALA A 32 27.39 -15.88 17.06
C ALA A 32 28.23 -17.17 17.18
N ASP A 33 29.06 -17.41 16.16
CA ASP A 33 29.97 -18.54 16.02
C ASP A 33 29.29 -19.86 15.57
N ASN A 34 29.18 -20.03 14.25
CA ASN A 34 30.06 -20.97 13.54
C ASN A 34 29.94 -20.80 12.02
N ILE A 35 31.06 -20.43 11.41
CA ILE A 35 31.31 -20.51 9.96
C ILE A 35 31.93 -21.88 9.72
N GLU A 36 31.26 -22.76 8.95
CA GLU A 36 31.85 -23.62 7.89
C GLU A 36 30.97 -24.83 7.49
N ASN A 37 31.03 -25.13 6.19
CA ASN A 37 30.93 -26.45 5.56
C ASN A 37 29.69 -27.34 5.83
N ALA A 38 28.75 -27.30 4.89
CA ALA A 38 28.11 -28.52 4.39
C ALA A 38 27.97 -28.40 2.85
N GLU A 39 28.49 -29.39 2.14
CA GLU A 39 28.70 -29.34 0.69
C GLU A 39 27.47 -29.79 -0.12
N ASN A 40 27.38 -29.25 -1.34
CA ASN A 40 26.81 -29.86 -2.55
C ASN A 40 25.84 -31.06 -2.38
N VAL A 41 24.55 -30.79 -2.54
CA VAL A 41 23.67 -31.70 -3.30
C VAL A 41 23.00 -30.87 -4.38
N ASP A 42 23.29 -31.24 -5.62
CA ASP A 42 22.65 -30.75 -6.83
C ASP A 42 21.24 -31.31 -6.91
N ASP A 43 20.23 -30.45 -7.06
CA ASP A 43 18.93 -30.84 -7.60
C ASP A 43 18.25 -29.62 -8.21
N SER A 44 18.41 -29.51 -9.53
CA SER A 44 17.68 -28.58 -10.38
C SER A 44 16.20 -28.96 -10.38
N ASP A 45 15.34 -28.16 -9.73
CA ASP A 45 13.95 -28.08 -10.20
C ASP A 45 13.24 -26.74 -9.97
N SER A 46 12.98 -26.10 -11.12
CA SER A 46 11.81 -25.34 -11.54
C SER A 46 10.94 -24.54 -10.53
N GLU A 47 10.59 -23.32 -10.95
CA GLU A 47 9.70 -22.38 -10.26
C GLU A 47 8.37 -23.00 -9.77
N ALA A 48 8.28 -23.25 -8.47
CA ALA A 48 7.02 -23.61 -7.82
C ALA A 48 6.18 -22.34 -7.56
N SER A 49 5.36 -21.99 -8.55
CA SER A 49 4.32 -20.95 -8.56
C SER A 49 3.89 -20.40 -7.19
N ILE A 50 4.05 -19.09 -7.03
CA ILE A 50 3.52 -18.35 -5.89
C ILE A 50 2.00 -18.24 -6.07
N ASP A 51 1.22 -18.90 -5.22
CA ASP A 51 -0.22 -18.64 -5.15
C ASP A 51 -0.47 -17.30 -4.43
N ILE A 52 -0.50 -16.23 -5.23
CA ILE A 52 -0.83 -14.85 -4.82
C ILE A 52 -2.34 -14.58 -4.97
N THR A 53 -3.13 -15.54 -5.48
CA THR A 53 -4.46 -15.28 -6.09
C THR A 53 -5.58 -14.86 -5.14
N ARG A 54 -5.31 -14.63 -3.84
CA ARG A 54 -6.36 -14.37 -2.82
C ARG A 54 -6.26 -13.09 -1.98
N PRO A 55 -5.09 -12.53 -1.61
CA PRO A 55 -5.06 -11.27 -0.85
C PRO A 55 -5.27 -10.01 -1.71
N GLU A 56 -4.92 -10.08 -3.00
CA GLU A 56 -4.87 -8.91 -3.88
C GLU A 56 -6.20 -8.61 -4.59
N ALA A 57 -7.08 -9.60 -4.69
CA ALA A 57 -8.41 -9.50 -5.32
C ALA A 57 -9.41 -8.58 -4.58
N LEU A 58 -9.00 -7.96 -3.46
CA LEU A 58 -9.85 -7.13 -2.59
C LEU A 58 -9.27 -5.72 -2.34
N ALA A 59 -8.18 -5.32 -3.01
CA ALA A 59 -7.73 -3.92 -3.01
C ALA A 59 -8.44 -3.18 -4.15
N THR A 60 -9.59 -2.57 -3.85
CA THR A 60 -10.49 -1.98 -4.85
C THR A 60 -10.00 -0.63 -5.35
N SER A 61 -9.19 0.08 -4.55
CA SER A 61 -8.60 1.38 -4.93
C SER A 61 -7.07 1.41 -4.85
N GLN A 62 -6.46 2.40 -5.51
CA GLN A 62 -5.04 2.71 -5.36
C GLN A 62 -4.71 3.22 -3.94
N SER A 63 -5.67 3.87 -3.27
CA SER A 63 -5.51 4.32 -1.88
C SER A 63 -5.33 3.12 -0.94
N ASP A 64 -6.15 2.07 -1.08
CA ASP A 64 -6.09 0.85 -0.27
C ASP A 64 -4.70 0.22 -0.31
N LYS A 65 -4.07 0.22 -1.49
CA LYS A 65 -2.71 -0.33 -1.70
C LYS A 65 -1.66 0.51 -0.96
N ILE A 66 -1.79 1.83 -0.99
CA ILE A 66 -0.91 2.77 -0.29
C ILE A 66 -1.09 2.63 1.23
N CYS A 67 -2.32 2.54 1.75
CA CYS A 67 -2.60 2.34 3.18
C CYS A 67 -2.09 0.97 3.69
N ARG A 68 -2.27 -0.12 2.92
CA ARG A 68 -1.65 -1.44 3.22
C ARG A 68 -0.13 -1.36 3.24
N ARG A 69 0.50 -0.68 2.27
CA ARG A 69 1.96 -0.49 2.23
C ARG A 69 2.45 0.32 3.42
N PHE A 70 1.76 1.42 3.74
CA PHE A 70 2.04 2.27 4.90
C PHE A 70 2.07 1.46 6.20
N LEU A 71 1.00 0.71 6.52
CA LEU A 71 0.89 -0.07 7.76
C LEU A 71 2.01 -1.13 7.89
N ASN A 72 2.32 -1.82 6.80
CA ASN A 72 3.44 -2.77 6.76
C ASN A 72 4.79 -2.09 6.99
N ARG A 73 5.08 -0.98 6.30
CA ARG A 73 6.35 -0.24 6.42
C ARG A 73 6.51 0.40 7.80
N LEU A 74 5.43 0.88 8.41
CA LEU A 74 5.43 1.39 9.79
C LEU A 74 5.83 0.29 10.78
N SER A 75 5.18 -0.87 10.71
CA SER A 75 5.53 -2.00 11.58
C SER A 75 6.93 -2.56 11.32
N GLU A 76 7.35 -2.66 10.05
CA GLU A 76 8.72 -3.05 9.69
C GLU A 76 9.78 -2.08 10.26
N THR A 77 9.48 -0.78 10.32
CA THR A 77 10.37 0.28 10.86
C THR A 77 10.52 0.17 12.37
N LEU A 78 9.42 -0.09 13.09
CA LEU A 78 9.39 -0.17 14.55
C LEU A 78 9.95 -1.49 15.12
N ALA A 79 10.20 -2.49 14.27
CA ALA A 79 10.81 -3.76 14.68
C ALA A 79 12.35 -3.75 14.52
N ILE A 80 13.09 -3.04 15.38
CA ILE A 80 14.55 -2.86 15.23
C ILE A 80 15.36 -4.18 15.37
N ASP A 81 14.95 -5.09 16.26
CA ASP A 81 15.80 -6.23 16.65
C ASP A 81 15.89 -7.31 15.54
N LYS A 82 17.09 -7.54 14.96
CA LYS A 82 17.38 -8.54 13.89
C LYS A 82 16.87 -9.96 14.21
N HIS A 83 16.75 -10.31 15.49
CA HIS A 83 16.29 -11.61 15.99
C HIS A 83 14.77 -11.70 16.25
N GLY A 84 14.00 -10.65 15.93
CA GLY A 84 12.54 -10.66 16.07
C GLY A 84 12.03 -10.83 17.50
N ARG A 85 12.79 -10.36 18.51
CA ARG A 85 12.37 -10.37 19.93
C ARG A 85 11.07 -9.60 20.17
N PHE A 86 10.77 -8.64 19.30
CA PHE A 86 9.55 -7.86 19.27
C PHE A 86 9.00 -7.88 17.83
N VAL A 87 7.74 -8.29 17.70
CA VAL A 87 6.93 -8.10 16.49
C VAL A 87 6.11 -6.85 16.73
N ALA A 88 6.14 -5.90 15.79
CA ALA A 88 5.28 -4.73 15.82
C ALA A 88 4.10 -4.95 14.87
N ALA A 89 2.95 -4.37 15.22
CA ALA A 89 1.78 -4.35 14.37
C ALA A 89 1.15 -2.96 14.37
N ALA A 90 0.48 -2.59 13.28
CA ALA A 90 -0.21 -1.31 13.12
C ALA A 90 -1.59 -1.47 12.47
N ALA A 91 -2.55 -0.64 12.91
CA ALA A 91 -3.86 -0.45 12.30
C ALA A 91 -4.15 1.06 12.19
N LEU A 92 -5.07 1.46 11.30
CA LEU A 92 -5.47 2.85 11.16
C LEU A 92 -6.98 3.03 10.95
N ARG A 93 -7.46 4.25 11.20
CA ARG A 93 -8.78 4.75 10.85
C ARG A 93 -8.64 6.12 10.18
N GLU A 94 -9.45 6.36 9.16
CA GLU A 94 -9.58 7.65 8.48
C GLU A 94 -10.97 8.22 8.82
N ASP A 95 -11.00 9.40 9.42
CA ASP A 95 -12.19 10.15 9.81
C ASP A 95 -12.35 11.34 8.86
N GLU A 96 -13.09 11.12 7.76
CA GLU A 96 -13.32 12.10 6.69
C GLU A 96 -14.06 13.37 7.17
N LYS A 97 -14.78 13.30 8.31
CA LYS A 97 -15.55 14.44 8.83
C LYS A 97 -14.66 15.42 9.58
N GLU A 98 -13.76 14.88 10.40
CA GLU A 98 -12.82 15.65 11.21
C GLU A 98 -11.48 15.89 10.49
N ASN A 99 -11.31 15.38 9.26
CA ASN A 99 -10.04 15.26 8.54
C ASN A 99 -8.93 14.71 9.46
N ARG A 100 -9.19 13.58 10.13
CA ARG A 100 -8.26 12.97 11.10
C ARG A 100 -7.87 11.55 10.70
N VAL A 101 -6.61 11.20 10.87
CA VAL A 101 -6.11 9.82 10.72
C VAL A 101 -5.58 9.35 12.06
N ASP A 102 -6.26 8.37 12.65
CA ASP A 102 -5.83 7.75 13.90
C ASP A 102 -5.06 6.46 13.58
N ILE A 103 -3.81 6.32 14.06
CA ILE A 103 -2.94 5.17 13.80
C ILE A 103 -2.54 4.53 15.13
N TRP A 104 -2.87 3.26 15.33
CA TRP A 104 -2.54 2.50 16.54
C TRP A 104 -1.40 1.53 16.30
N VAL A 105 -0.46 1.47 17.24
CA VAL A 105 0.73 0.63 17.16
C VAL A 105 0.87 -0.26 18.41
N ALA A 106 1.10 -1.55 18.20
CA ALA A 106 1.43 -2.53 19.23
C ALA A 106 2.84 -3.10 19.06
N GLY A 107 3.40 -3.67 20.14
CA GLY A 107 4.62 -4.49 20.06
C GLY A 107 5.96 -3.75 20.13
N PHE A 108 5.99 -2.60 20.80
CA PHE A 108 7.15 -1.68 20.90
C PHE A 108 7.80 -1.69 22.31
N LYS A 109 9.05 -1.19 22.40
CA LYS A 109 9.83 -0.90 23.62
C LYS A 109 9.48 0.50 24.13
N GLN A 110 9.20 0.66 25.43
CA GLN A 110 8.50 1.86 25.90
C GLN A 110 9.28 3.19 25.83
N ASP A 111 10.62 3.22 25.90
CA ASP A 111 11.36 4.48 26.03
C ASP A 111 12.00 4.98 24.73
N GLU A 112 12.68 4.11 23.99
CA GLU A 112 13.27 4.45 22.69
C GLU A 112 12.18 4.72 21.64
N ASP A 113 11.12 3.90 21.64
CA ASP A 113 10.10 3.96 20.60
C ASP A 113 9.15 5.14 20.81
N ARG A 114 8.98 5.66 22.05
CA ARG A 114 8.23 6.90 22.30
C ARG A 114 8.82 8.11 21.55
N LYS A 115 10.15 8.21 21.48
CA LYS A 115 10.82 9.29 20.72
C LYS A 115 10.57 9.15 19.22
N MET A 116 10.67 7.92 18.71
CA MET A 116 10.41 7.61 17.30
C MET A 116 8.94 7.84 16.92
N LEU A 117 7.98 7.42 17.75
CA LEU A 117 6.55 7.66 17.56
C LEU A 117 6.20 9.15 17.62
N SER A 118 6.82 9.93 18.53
CA SER A 118 6.64 11.38 18.56
C SER A 118 7.24 12.09 17.34
N ALA A 119 8.33 11.58 16.77
CA ALA A 119 8.89 12.10 15.53
C ALA A 119 8.02 11.75 14.31
N LEU A 120 7.45 10.54 14.25
CA LEU A 120 6.45 10.14 13.25
C LEU A 120 5.24 11.07 13.30
N ASP A 121 4.64 11.22 14.48
CA ASP A 121 3.46 12.06 14.70
C ASP A 121 3.68 13.50 14.21
N LYS A 122 4.80 14.14 14.60
CA LYS A 122 5.15 15.50 14.16
C LYS A 122 5.46 15.60 12.68
N GLY A 123 6.36 14.76 12.17
CA GLY A 123 6.79 14.80 10.78
C GLY A 123 5.66 14.51 9.79
N MET A 124 4.76 13.58 10.14
CA MET A 124 3.60 13.24 9.32
C MET A 124 2.49 14.29 9.39
N ASN A 125 2.22 14.89 10.57
CA ASN A 125 1.33 16.05 10.65
C ASN A 125 1.85 17.22 9.83
N SER A 126 3.16 17.49 9.90
CA SER A 126 3.78 18.57 9.16
C SER A 126 3.70 18.34 7.65
N ALA A 127 4.03 17.13 7.18
CA ALA A 127 3.89 16.74 5.77
C ALA A 127 2.43 16.81 5.26
N ALA A 128 1.47 16.35 6.06
CA ALA A 128 0.05 16.40 5.72
C ALA A 128 -0.47 17.85 5.61
N ASN A 129 0.09 18.79 6.37
CA ASN A 129 -0.35 20.19 6.45
C ASN A 129 0.67 21.18 5.85
N SER A 130 1.50 20.72 4.90
CA SER A 130 2.59 21.49 4.29
C SER A 130 2.12 22.62 3.35
N ASN A 131 1.52 23.68 3.90
CA ASN A 131 1.34 24.96 3.21
C ASN A 131 2.66 25.74 3.19
N SER A 132 3.63 25.25 2.41
CA SER A 132 4.87 25.94 1.99
C SER A 132 5.66 26.72 3.06
N SER A 133 5.72 26.23 4.30
CA SER A 133 6.47 26.89 5.40
C SER A 133 7.79 26.17 5.70
N GLU A 134 8.83 26.93 6.05
CA GLU A 134 10.18 26.42 6.38
C GLU A 134 10.18 25.37 7.50
N ASN A 135 9.29 25.55 8.48
CA ASN A 135 9.11 24.59 9.59
C ASN A 135 8.75 23.19 9.09
N SER A 136 8.10 23.07 7.93
CA SER A 136 7.67 21.77 7.41
C SER A 136 8.80 20.94 6.80
N SER A 137 9.76 21.59 6.13
CA SER A 137 11.01 20.90 5.72
C SER A 137 11.75 20.38 6.95
N ARG A 138 11.85 21.23 7.99
CA ARG A 138 12.57 20.92 9.22
C ARG A 138 11.98 19.73 9.99
N ASP A 139 10.66 19.61 10.10
CA ASP A 139 10.04 18.46 10.79
C ASP A 139 10.13 17.16 9.97
N ALA A 140 10.07 17.23 8.64
CA ALA A 140 10.32 16.08 7.77
C ALA A 140 11.79 15.60 7.84
N GLU A 141 12.74 16.53 7.81
CA GLU A 141 14.18 16.26 8.01
C GLU A 141 14.48 15.68 9.41
N ASN A 142 13.77 16.17 10.44
CA ASN A 142 13.88 15.68 11.81
C ASN A 142 13.31 14.26 11.95
N LEU A 143 12.20 13.95 11.27
CA LEU A 143 11.68 12.58 11.16
C LEU A 143 12.69 11.66 10.48
N TRP A 144 13.26 12.05 9.33
CA TRP A 144 14.27 11.26 8.63
C TRP A 144 15.51 10.99 9.50
N SER A 145 16.01 12.04 10.17
CA SER A 145 17.15 11.96 11.09
C SER A 145 16.86 11.01 12.27
N THR A 146 15.64 11.08 12.82
CA THR A 146 15.20 10.18 13.91
C THR A 146 15.08 8.74 13.42
N MET A 147 14.52 8.51 12.22
CA MET A 147 14.43 7.18 11.60
C MET A 147 15.81 6.55 11.40
N LEU A 148 16.79 7.31 10.88
CA LEU A 148 18.17 6.85 10.70
C LEU A 148 18.84 6.47 12.03
N LEU A 149 18.72 7.32 13.06
CA LEU A 149 19.29 7.06 14.38
C LEU A 149 18.64 5.83 15.04
N TYR A 150 17.31 5.73 14.95
CA TYR A 150 16.51 4.63 15.51
C TYR A 150 16.84 3.28 14.86
N SER A 151 16.97 3.24 13.53
CA SER A 151 17.30 2.00 12.81
C SER A 151 18.80 1.65 12.77
N ARG A 152 19.68 2.55 13.23
CA ARG A 152 21.14 2.47 13.07
C ARG A 152 21.76 1.11 13.43
N PRO A 153 21.42 0.44 14.55
CA PRO A 153 21.99 -0.86 14.88
C PRO A 153 21.69 -1.94 13.82
N ARG A 154 20.49 -1.87 13.22
CA ARG A 154 20.02 -2.82 12.21
C ARG A 154 20.63 -2.54 10.83
N THR A 155 20.63 -1.27 10.41
CA THR A 155 21.19 -0.83 9.13
C THR A 155 22.70 -1.06 9.06
N GLU A 156 23.43 -0.80 10.15
CA GLU A 156 24.88 -1.04 10.22
C GLU A 156 25.23 -2.54 10.12
N ASN A 157 24.39 -3.44 10.63
CA ASN A 157 24.56 -4.88 10.43
C ASN A 157 24.38 -5.27 8.96
N TYR A 158 23.32 -4.79 8.28
CA TYR A 158 23.14 -5.02 6.84
C TYR A 158 24.31 -4.45 6.01
N ARG A 159 24.88 -3.30 6.43
CA ARG A 159 26.05 -2.71 5.77
C ARG A 159 27.30 -3.59 5.93
N LYS A 160 27.51 -4.21 7.10
CA LYS A 160 28.59 -5.17 7.34
C LYS A 160 28.39 -6.46 6.53
N ASP A 161 27.18 -7.02 6.56
CA ASP A 161 26.81 -8.24 5.83
C ASP A 161 27.09 -8.06 4.31
N LEU A 162 26.59 -6.96 3.72
CA LEU A 162 26.83 -6.64 2.29
C LEU A 162 28.29 -6.28 1.99
N LYS A 163 28.99 -5.60 2.91
CA LYS A 163 30.43 -5.31 2.75
C LYS A 163 31.26 -6.58 2.70
N SER A 164 30.96 -7.57 3.55
CA SER A 164 31.63 -8.87 3.55
C SER A 164 31.44 -9.56 2.20
N LEU A 165 30.21 -9.59 1.69
CA LEU A 165 29.87 -10.17 0.38
C LEU A 165 30.65 -9.51 -0.77
N PHE A 166 30.72 -8.17 -0.80
CA PHE A 166 31.52 -7.43 -1.78
C PHE A 166 33.03 -7.67 -1.67
N GLN A 167 33.55 -7.95 -0.48
CA GLN A 167 34.95 -8.29 -0.27
C GLN A 167 35.27 -9.72 -0.74
N GLN A 168 34.41 -10.69 -0.41
CA GLN A 168 34.52 -12.08 -0.82
C GLN A 168 34.47 -12.24 -2.35
N HIS A 169 33.51 -11.61 -3.03
CA HIS A 169 33.32 -11.73 -4.48
C HIS A 169 33.97 -10.59 -5.29
N ARG A 170 34.94 -9.86 -4.71
CA ARG A 170 35.56 -8.66 -5.32
C ARG A 170 36.04 -8.89 -6.76
N LYS A 171 36.66 -10.04 -7.06
CA LYS A 171 37.20 -10.35 -8.40
C LYS A 171 36.08 -10.47 -9.44
N SER A 172 35.05 -11.27 -9.16
CA SER A 172 33.90 -11.47 -10.03
C SER A 172 33.16 -10.16 -10.29
N ILE A 173 32.87 -9.40 -9.23
CA ILE A 173 32.20 -8.09 -9.32
C ILE A 173 33.03 -7.09 -10.16
N THR A 174 34.35 -7.02 -9.96
CA THR A 174 35.20 -6.10 -10.74
C THR A 174 35.20 -6.46 -12.23
N LYS A 175 35.30 -7.75 -12.57
CA LYS A 175 35.24 -8.27 -13.96
C LYS A 175 33.88 -7.98 -14.60
N ALA A 176 32.79 -8.18 -13.86
CA ALA A 176 31.43 -7.89 -14.33
C ALA A 176 31.24 -6.39 -14.61
N LEU A 177 31.74 -5.52 -13.73
CA LEU A 177 31.66 -4.06 -13.90
C LEU A 177 32.48 -3.56 -15.09
N SER A 178 33.65 -4.14 -15.38
CA SER A 178 34.45 -3.77 -16.57
C SER A 178 33.90 -4.33 -17.88
N LYS A 179 33.19 -5.47 -17.84
CA LYS A 179 32.56 -6.08 -19.03
C LYS A 179 31.24 -5.38 -19.42
N ASN A 180 30.51 -4.85 -18.45
CA ASN A 180 29.15 -4.34 -18.64
C ASN A 180 29.03 -2.81 -18.54
N SER A 181 30.14 -2.08 -18.36
CA SER A 181 30.17 -0.62 -18.45
C SER A 181 29.66 -0.09 -19.80
N GLU A 182 29.77 -0.88 -20.87
CA GLU A 182 29.26 -0.55 -22.21
C GLU A 182 27.86 -1.13 -22.48
N LYS A 183 27.52 -2.29 -21.91
CA LYS A 183 26.26 -3.02 -22.19
C LYS A 183 25.09 -2.63 -21.29
N SER A 184 25.35 -2.21 -20.06
CA SER A 184 24.31 -1.83 -19.09
C SER A 184 24.88 -0.76 -18.13
N PRO A 185 25.22 0.44 -18.65
CA PRO A 185 25.95 1.46 -17.91
C PRO A 185 25.23 1.92 -16.64
N GLU A 186 23.89 1.94 -16.64
CA GLU A 186 23.09 2.39 -15.51
C GLU A 186 23.18 1.43 -14.31
N VAL A 187 22.95 0.13 -14.54
CA VAL A 187 23.04 -0.91 -13.49
C VAL A 187 24.46 -1.01 -12.95
N ALA A 188 25.47 -0.96 -13.82
CA ALA A 188 26.88 -0.95 -13.43
C ALA A 188 27.24 0.29 -12.57
N LYS A 189 26.77 1.47 -12.95
CA LYS A 189 26.97 2.73 -12.20
C LYS A 189 26.26 2.70 -10.85
N MET A 190 25.03 2.21 -10.78
CA MET A 190 24.29 2.08 -9.51
C MET A 190 24.96 1.09 -8.56
N LEU A 191 25.43 -0.07 -9.06
CA LEU A 191 26.18 -1.01 -8.23
C LEU A 191 27.52 -0.41 -7.76
N GLN A 192 28.26 0.30 -8.62
CA GLN A 192 29.48 1.01 -8.22
C GLN A 192 29.25 2.04 -7.11
N ASN A 193 28.16 2.82 -7.20
CA ASN A 193 27.79 3.79 -6.17
C ASN A 193 27.51 3.11 -4.82
N VAL A 194 26.75 2.01 -4.81
CA VAL A 194 26.50 1.24 -3.58
C VAL A 194 27.81 0.65 -3.03
N ILE A 195 28.66 0.09 -3.88
CA ILE A 195 29.96 -0.47 -3.49
C ILE A 195 30.85 0.61 -2.87
N SER A 196 30.88 1.84 -3.40
CA SER A 196 31.73 2.92 -2.89
C SER A 196 31.28 3.39 -1.50
N GLU A 197 29.98 3.65 -1.30
CA GLU A 197 29.42 4.09 -0.02
C GLU A 197 29.52 3.01 1.06
N VAL A 198 29.23 1.75 0.73
CA VAL A 198 29.35 0.62 1.66
C VAL A 198 30.80 0.39 2.08
N ASN A 199 31.76 0.50 1.16
CA ASN A 199 33.18 0.25 1.45
C ASN A 199 33.94 1.42 2.05
N GLY A 200 33.47 2.67 1.86
CA GLY A 200 34.15 3.89 2.29
C GLY A 200 34.66 3.80 3.73
N ARG A 201 35.84 4.39 4.01
CA ARG A 201 36.40 4.41 5.37
C ARG A 201 35.53 5.31 6.29
N PRO A 202 35.49 5.09 7.61
CA PRO A 202 35.00 6.10 8.53
C PRO A 202 36.00 7.27 8.53
N HIS A 203 35.57 8.46 8.11
CA HIS A 203 36.41 9.65 8.26
C HIS A 203 36.49 10.02 9.74
N ASN A 204 37.70 9.93 10.30
CA ASN A 204 38.00 10.24 11.68
C ASN A 204 37.73 11.74 11.94
N THR A 205 36.53 12.07 12.40
CA THR A 205 36.07 13.45 12.59
C THR A 205 35.41 13.55 13.96
N ARG A 206 36.03 14.32 14.87
CA ARG A 206 35.71 14.44 16.31
C ARG A 206 34.38 15.17 16.62
N LYS A 207 33.34 15.02 15.80
CA LYS A 207 32.01 15.62 16.02
C LYS A 207 30.91 14.64 15.61
N ASN A 208 29.97 14.35 16.50
CA ASN A 208 28.89 13.36 16.32
C ASN A 208 28.00 13.57 15.06
N LYS A 209 28.07 14.72 14.37
CA LYS A 209 27.34 15.00 13.12
C LYS A 209 27.81 14.20 11.89
N SER A 210 28.98 13.53 11.91
CA SER A 210 29.52 12.91 10.68
C SER A 210 29.11 11.46 10.44
N VAL A 211 28.68 10.72 11.47
CA VAL A 211 28.36 9.29 11.31
C VAL A 211 27.01 9.09 10.65
N ASP A 212 26.02 9.94 10.97
CA ASP A 212 24.65 9.78 10.48
C ASP A 212 24.56 10.12 8.98
N LYS A 213 25.29 11.14 8.51
CA LYS A 213 25.37 11.48 7.07
C LYS A 213 25.97 10.35 6.22
N LYS A 214 26.85 9.52 6.79
CA LYS A 214 27.37 8.35 6.08
C LYS A 214 26.34 7.22 6.00
N LEU A 215 25.58 6.99 7.07
CA LEU A 215 24.53 5.98 7.06
C LEU A 215 23.40 6.38 6.10
N ASP A 216 23.06 7.67 6.07
CA ASP A 216 22.17 8.30 5.11
C ASP A 216 22.60 8.03 3.66
N ASN A 217 23.83 8.40 3.27
CA ASN A 217 24.39 8.12 1.94
C ASN A 217 24.25 6.64 1.53
N VAL A 218 24.59 5.71 2.43
CA VAL A 218 24.50 4.26 2.17
C VAL A 218 23.05 3.82 1.94
N VAL A 219 22.12 4.27 2.79
CA VAL A 219 20.69 3.92 2.72
C VAL A 219 20.03 4.53 1.48
N VAL A 220 20.31 5.80 1.18
CA VAL A 220 19.79 6.50 0.00
C VAL A 220 20.35 5.92 -1.30
N SER A 221 21.64 5.55 -1.34
CA SER A 221 22.23 4.91 -2.52
C SER A 221 21.70 3.50 -2.74
N ALA A 222 21.50 2.73 -1.67
CA ALA A 222 20.86 1.41 -1.77
C ALA A 222 19.39 1.50 -2.18
N PHE A 223 18.66 2.53 -1.74
CA PHE A 223 17.30 2.80 -2.19
C PHE A 223 17.23 3.13 -3.69
N LYS A 224 18.05 4.06 -4.17
CA LYS A 224 18.13 4.40 -5.61
C LYS A 224 18.52 3.18 -6.45
N ALA A 225 19.47 2.38 -5.98
CA ALA A 225 19.84 1.13 -6.63
C ALA A 225 18.65 0.17 -6.73
N ARG A 226 17.89 -0.04 -5.63
CA ARG A 226 16.66 -0.87 -5.63
C ARG A 226 15.62 -0.40 -6.65
N GLU A 227 15.47 0.91 -6.88
CA GLU A 227 14.53 1.43 -7.87
C GLU A 227 15.00 1.24 -9.33
N SER A 228 16.31 1.09 -9.56
CA SER A 228 16.93 1.03 -10.89
C SER A 228 17.48 -0.34 -11.31
N MET A 229 17.39 -1.36 -10.45
CA MET A 229 17.85 -2.73 -10.78
C MET A 229 16.97 -3.78 -10.10
N THR A 230 16.96 -4.99 -10.68
CA THR A 230 16.35 -6.20 -10.12
C THR A 230 17.39 -7.31 -9.95
N ALA A 231 17.02 -8.42 -9.30
CA ALA A 231 17.88 -9.60 -9.19
C ALA A 231 18.27 -10.15 -10.57
N GLU A 232 17.36 -10.14 -11.54
CA GLU A 232 17.56 -10.63 -12.90
C GLU A 232 18.55 -9.74 -13.66
N THR A 233 18.44 -8.42 -13.56
CA THR A 233 19.41 -7.47 -14.17
C THR A 233 20.81 -7.58 -13.55
N LEU A 234 20.89 -7.85 -12.25
CA LEU A 234 22.17 -8.15 -11.58
C LEU A 234 22.73 -9.50 -12.02
N ASN A 235 21.86 -10.51 -12.24
CA ASN A 235 22.27 -11.82 -12.72
C ASN A 235 22.82 -11.74 -14.16
N SER A 236 22.15 -11.01 -15.07
CA SER A 236 22.65 -10.81 -16.43
C SER A 236 24.01 -10.09 -16.48
N MET A 237 24.35 -9.32 -15.44
CA MET A 237 25.65 -8.64 -15.32
C MET A 237 26.72 -9.52 -14.65
N LEU A 238 26.36 -10.29 -13.62
CA LEU A 238 27.29 -11.07 -12.79
C LEU A 238 27.53 -12.50 -13.30
N GLU A 239 26.60 -13.05 -14.09
CA GLU A 239 26.60 -14.46 -14.56
C GLU A 239 26.59 -15.48 -13.40
N GLU A 240 26.07 -15.09 -12.22
CA GLU A 240 26.05 -15.87 -10.97
C GLU A 240 24.76 -15.60 -10.17
N THR A 241 23.70 -16.39 -10.42
CA THR A 241 22.33 -16.15 -9.88
C THR A 241 22.31 -15.99 -8.36
N THR A 242 22.93 -16.92 -7.62
CA THR A 242 22.88 -16.90 -6.15
C THR A 242 23.62 -15.72 -5.53
N LEU A 243 24.65 -15.18 -6.21
CA LEU A 243 25.34 -13.96 -5.79
C LEU A 243 24.51 -12.72 -6.12
N ALA A 244 23.91 -12.67 -7.31
CA ALA A 244 23.03 -11.58 -7.72
C ALA A 244 21.85 -11.42 -6.75
N GLU A 245 21.18 -12.52 -6.38
CA GLU A 245 20.12 -12.55 -5.37
C GLU A 245 20.61 -12.05 -3.99
N LYS A 246 21.76 -12.54 -3.50
CA LYS A 246 22.32 -12.12 -2.21
C LYS A 246 22.68 -10.63 -2.19
N ILE A 247 23.29 -10.12 -3.27
CA ILE A 247 23.61 -8.69 -3.42
C ILE A 247 22.32 -7.87 -3.48
N TYR A 248 21.36 -8.24 -4.34
CA TYR A 248 20.09 -7.53 -4.49
C TYR A 248 19.29 -7.49 -3.19
N SER A 249 19.22 -8.62 -2.49
CA SER A 249 18.59 -8.74 -1.19
C SER A 249 19.27 -7.83 -0.16
N GLY A 250 20.60 -7.81 -0.10
CA GLY A 250 21.38 -6.88 0.72
C GLY A 250 21.12 -5.40 0.43
N ILE A 251 21.02 -5.03 -0.85
CA ILE A 251 20.64 -3.68 -1.31
C ILE A 251 19.21 -3.35 -0.83
N CYS A 252 18.26 -4.25 -1.02
CA CYS A 252 16.89 -4.10 -0.51
C CYS A 252 16.83 -3.98 1.02
N PHE A 253 17.69 -4.71 1.76
CA PHE A 253 17.79 -4.60 3.21
C PHE A 253 18.24 -3.21 3.69
N LEU A 254 19.20 -2.59 3.00
CA LEU A 254 19.67 -1.24 3.28
C LEU A 254 18.68 -0.15 2.83
N GLY A 255 18.14 -0.26 1.61
CA GLY A 255 17.21 0.73 1.04
C GLY A 255 15.82 0.78 1.69
N ARG A 256 15.43 -0.24 2.48
CA ARG A 256 14.10 -0.33 3.10
C ARG A 256 13.74 0.88 3.96
N LEU A 257 14.68 1.43 4.72
CA LEU A 257 14.38 2.55 5.61
C LEU A 257 13.93 3.79 4.81
N ARG A 258 14.62 4.08 3.70
CA ARG A 258 14.21 5.18 2.81
C ARG A 258 12.89 4.86 2.13
N ALA A 259 12.68 3.64 1.66
CA ALA A 259 11.39 3.23 1.08
C ALA A 259 10.20 3.35 2.06
N ALA A 260 10.43 3.14 3.36
CA ALA A 260 9.44 3.42 4.40
C ALA A 260 9.17 4.92 4.53
N TYR A 261 10.22 5.74 4.66
CA TYR A 261 10.10 7.21 4.71
C TYR A 261 9.35 7.77 3.49
N GLU A 262 9.75 7.40 2.27
CA GLU A 262 9.06 7.84 1.04
C GLU A 262 7.59 7.40 1.01
N THR A 263 7.25 6.23 1.57
CA THR A 263 5.85 5.80 1.71
C THR A 263 5.08 6.67 2.70
N PHE A 264 5.69 7.05 3.83
CA PHE A 264 5.07 7.93 4.83
C PHE A 264 4.84 9.34 4.24
N MET A 265 5.81 9.87 3.50
CA MET A 265 5.67 11.18 2.83
C MET A 265 4.63 11.11 1.69
N THR A 266 4.66 10.07 0.86
CA THR A 266 3.68 9.88 -0.22
C THR A 266 2.25 9.89 0.30
N ILE A 267 1.94 9.11 1.35
CA ILE A 267 0.57 9.04 1.87
C ILE A 267 0.12 10.37 2.51
N CYS A 268 1.02 11.08 3.20
CA CYS A 268 0.76 12.41 3.74
C CYS A 268 0.45 13.45 2.65
N PHE A 269 1.21 13.47 1.54
CA PHE A 269 1.02 14.44 0.46
C PHE A 269 -0.12 14.10 -0.51
N THR A 270 -0.59 12.84 -0.55
CA THR A 270 -1.61 12.38 -1.51
C THR A 270 -2.95 12.08 -0.85
N THR A 271 -3.02 11.04 0.00
CA THR A 271 -4.27 10.59 0.64
C THR A 271 -4.65 11.49 1.82
N TRP A 272 -3.69 11.90 2.64
CA TRP A 272 -3.92 12.60 3.91
C TRP A 272 -3.57 14.09 3.85
N CYS A 273 -3.60 14.69 2.66
CA CYS A 273 -3.35 16.11 2.48
C CYS A 273 -4.45 16.94 3.17
N GLY A 274 -4.07 17.83 4.09
CA GLY A 274 -4.98 18.58 4.95
C GLY A 274 -5.53 17.80 6.15
N TYR A 275 -5.07 16.56 6.40
CA TYR A 275 -5.50 15.78 7.56
C TYR A 275 -4.58 15.98 8.77
N ARG A 276 -5.15 15.87 9.96
CA ARG A 276 -4.41 15.69 11.21
C ARG A 276 -4.10 14.21 11.41
N VAL A 277 -2.82 13.85 11.43
CA VAL A 277 -2.37 12.49 11.70
C VAL A 277 -2.15 12.33 13.22
N GLN A 278 -2.45 11.16 13.79
CA GLN A 278 -2.11 10.88 15.19
C GLN A 278 -1.59 9.46 15.36
N VAL A 279 -0.36 9.32 15.87
CA VAL A 279 0.30 8.02 16.07
C VAL A 279 0.28 7.63 17.55
N GLN A 280 -0.56 6.64 17.89
CA GLN A 280 -0.84 6.23 19.27
C GLN A 280 -0.22 4.86 19.61
N PRO A 281 0.73 4.78 20.57
CA PRO A 281 1.15 3.52 21.16
C PRO A 281 0.05 2.91 22.03
N ILE A 282 -0.31 1.65 21.81
CA ILE A 282 -1.25 0.93 22.70
C ILE A 282 -0.52 0.27 23.88
N SER A 283 -1.21 0.15 25.01
CA SER A 283 -0.70 -0.57 26.18
C SER A 283 -0.65 -2.08 25.94
N LYS A 284 0.32 -2.77 26.56
CA LYS A 284 0.42 -4.23 26.50
C LYS A 284 -0.69 -4.88 27.31
N PHE A 285 -1.33 -5.89 26.73
CA PHE A 285 -2.29 -6.74 27.42
C PHE A 285 -1.58 -7.87 28.18
N ASN A 286 -2.13 -8.22 29.35
CA ASN A 286 -1.71 -9.40 30.08
C ASN A 286 -2.35 -10.65 29.44
N PRO A 287 -1.62 -11.77 29.27
CA PRO A 287 -2.19 -13.01 28.78
C PRO A 287 -3.23 -13.56 29.76
N ALA A 288 -4.22 -14.28 29.23
CA ALA A 288 -5.21 -15.00 30.04
C ALA A 288 -4.53 -15.98 31.00
N ARG A 289 -5.18 -16.23 32.16
CA ARG A 289 -4.70 -17.21 33.14
C ARG A 289 -5.20 -18.60 32.75
N THR A 290 -4.29 -19.58 32.68
CA THR A 290 -4.64 -21.00 32.58
C THR A 290 -5.04 -21.52 33.96
N PRO A 291 -6.29 -21.97 34.19
CA PRO A 291 -6.72 -22.44 35.51
C PRO A 291 -6.18 -23.85 35.83
N GLY A 292 -5.88 -24.09 37.10
CA GLY A 292 -5.47 -25.40 37.61
C GLY A 292 -4.03 -25.82 37.25
N LYS A 293 -3.73 -27.10 37.48
CA LYS A 293 -2.42 -27.72 37.18
C LYS A 293 -2.33 -28.01 35.68
N SER A 294 -1.25 -27.62 35.02
CA SER A 294 -0.99 -27.93 33.60
C SER A 294 -1.19 -29.42 33.29
N LEU A 295 -1.79 -29.74 32.13
CA LEU A 295 -1.97 -31.11 31.66
C LEU A 295 -0.62 -31.75 31.33
N ILE A 296 -0.47 -33.05 31.54
CA ILE A 296 0.68 -33.83 31.05
C ILE A 296 0.42 -34.37 29.64
N LEU A 297 1.48 -34.85 28.98
CA LEU A 297 1.40 -35.35 27.59
C LEU A 297 0.37 -36.48 27.42
N ALA A 298 0.25 -37.40 28.40
CA ALA A 298 -0.73 -38.48 28.36
C ALA A 298 -2.17 -37.97 28.39
N GLU A 299 -2.49 -37.08 29.34
CA GLU A 299 -3.81 -36.45 29.45
C GLU A 299 -4.15 -35.65 28.17
N THR A 300 -3.16 -34.99 27.58
CA THR A 300 -3.34 -34.18 26.35
C THR A 300 -3.63 -35.05 25.12
N LEU A 301 -3.02 -36.24 25.01
CA LEU A 301 -3.32 -37.18 23.94
C LEU A 301 -4.71 -37.83 24.12
N ASN A 302 -5.14 -38.06 25.37
CA ASN A 302 -6.49 -38.54 25.66
C ASN A 302 -7.58 -37.55 25.21
N LEU A 303 -7.32 -36.23 25.17
CA LEU A 303 -8.24 -35.23 24.59
C LEU A 303 -8.46 -35.38 23.07
N LEU A 304 -7.69 -36.24 22.41
CA LEU A 304 -7.76 -36.57 20.99
C LEU A 304 -8.13 -38.05 20.75
N ASP A 305 -8.54 -38.76 21.80
CA ASP A 305 -8.77 -40.22 21.81
C ASP A 305 -7.53 -41.05 21.37
N LEU A 306 -6.32 -40.53 21.64
CA LEU A 306 -5.06 -41.17 21.29
C LEU A 306 -4.32 -41.72 22.53
N PRO A 307 -3.90 -42.99 22.54
CA PRO A 307 -3.06 -43.51 23.62
C PRO A 307 -1.61 -43.01 23.53
N LEU A 308 -0.94 -42.87 24.67
CA LEU A 308 0.49 -42.53 24.70
C LEU A 308 1.35 -43.77 24.35
N SER A 309 1.70 -43.92 23.06
CA SER A 309 2.64 -44.93 22.57
C SER A 309 3.70 -44.31 21.62
N ASP A 310 4.83 -45.00 21.42
CA ASP A 310 5.87 -44.55 20.49
C ASP A 310 5.36 -44.55 19.03
N GLU A 311 4.41 -45.41 18.67
CA GLU A 311 3.76 -45.43 17.35
C GLU A 311 2.92 -44.16 17.11
N ILE A 312 2.10 -43.79 18.10
CA ILE A 312 1.27 -42.58 18.04
C ILE A 312 2.16 -41.33 17.98
N LEU A 313 3.22 -41.25 18.80
CA LEU A 313 4.18 -40.14 18.75
C LEU A 313 4.93 -40.07 17.41
N LYS A 314 5.31 -41.22 16.85
CA LYS A 314 5.95 -41.30 15.52
C LYS A 314 5.02 -40.82 14.40
N ALA A 315 3.73 -41.16 14.46
CA ALA A 315 2.73 -40.76 13.46
C ALA A 315 2.36 -39.27 13.54
N HIS A 316 2.17 -38.73 14.75
CA HIS A 316 1.57 -37.41 14.97
C HIS A 316 2.56 -36.30 15.37
N VAL A 317 3.72 -36.63 15.96
CA VAL A 317 4.72 -35.65 16.45
C VAL A 317 6.01 -35.64 15.59
N ARG A 318 6.29 -36.73 14.87
CA ARG A 318 7.32 -36.85 13.80
C ARG A 318 8.62 -36.05 14.03
N LYS A 319 9.53 -36.61 14.83
CA LYS A 319 10.98 -36.48 14.60
C LYS A 319 11.64 -37.85 14.62
N LYS A 320 12.58 -38.10 13.70
CA LYS A 320 13.31 -39.37 13.60
C LYS A 320 14.12 -39.56 14.90
N GLY A 321 13.82 -40.62 15.66
CA GLY A 321 14.50 -40.91 16.93
C GLY A 321 13.90 -40.27 18.20
N PHE A 322 12.75 -39.61 18.13
CA PHE A 322 12.02 -39.20 19.34
C PHE A 322 11.48 -40.44 20.09
N LYS A 323 11.98 -40.68 21.31
CA LYS A 323 11.42 -41.65 22.26
C LYS A 323 10.37 -40.97 23.16
N GLN A 324 9.38 -41.72 23.63
CA GLN A 324 8.36 -41.27 24.60
C GLN A 324 8.89 -40.36 25.71
N ARG A 325 9.98 -40.76 26.41
CA ARG A 325 10.60 -39.96 27.49
C ARG A 325 11.07 -38.56 27.04
N THR A 326 11.59 -38.45 25.82
CA THR A 326 12.03 -37.17 25.23
C THR A 326 10.84 -36.29 24.85
N ALA A 327 9.75 -36.89 24.35
CA ALA A 327 8.52 -36.17 24.05
C ALA A 327 7.89 -35.60 25.33
N VAL A 328 7.76 -36.41 26.40
CA VAL A 328 7.28 -35.99 27.72
C VAL A 328 8.13 -34.84 28.25
N SER A 329 9.45 -35.01 28.36
CA SER A 329 10.34 -33.97 28.91
C SER A 329 10.31 -32.64 28.12
N LYS A 330 10.12 -32.70 26.79
CA LYS A 330 9.94 -31.47 25.98
C LYS A 330 8.55 -30.86 26.16
N PHE A 331 7.51 -31.68 26.29
CA PHE A 331 6.15 -31.20 26.57
C PHE A 331 6.07 -30.49 27.92
N ASP A 332 6.62 -31.09 28.98
CA ASP A 332 6.64 -30.51 30.33
C ASP A 332 7.38 -29.16 30.36
N LYS A 333 8.47 -29.03 29.58
CA LYS A 333 9.20 -27.76 29.37
C LYS A 333 8.40 -26.69 28.60
N LEU A 334 7.36 -27.07 27.86
CA LEU A 334 6.43 -26.11 27.25
C LEU A 334 5.35 -25.69 28.26
N GLN A 335 4.85 -26.63 29.07
CA GLN A 335 3.80 -26.40 30.08
C GLN A 335 4.15 -25.42 31.20
N ILE A 336 5.44 -25.10 31.38
CA ILE A 336 5.96 -24.16 32.38
C ILE A 336 6.40 -22.81 31.79
N GLN A 337 6.07 -22.51 30.53
CA GLN A 337 6.49 -21.27 29.88
C GLN A 337 5.55 -20.10 30.19
N ASN A 338 6.13 -18.90 30.31
CA ASN A 338 5.37 -17.67 30.34
C ASN A 338 4.74 -17.41 28.95
N PHE A 339 3.43 -17.17 28.93
CA PHE A 339 2.68 -16.78 27.74
C PHE A 339 2.84 -15.27 27.45
N TYR A 340 2.57 -14.90 26.20
CA TYR A 340 2.55 -13.52 25.71
C TYR A 340 1.38 -13.33 24.73
N VAL A 341 0.73 -12.18 24.81
CA VAL A 341 -0.19 -11.73 23.76
C VAL A 341 0.63 -11.17 22.60
N HIS A 342 0.41 -11.66 21.38
CA HIS A 342 1.08 -11.17 20.18
C HIS A 342 0.54 -9.81 19.73
N ALA A 343 1.34 -9.01 19.03
CA ALA A 343 1.01 -7.61 18.71
C ALA A 343 -0.26 -7.46 17.87
N GLU A 344 -0.51 -8.38 16.94
CA GLU A 344 -1.72 -8.37 16.11
C GLU A 344 -2.99 -8.63 16.95
N VAL A 345 -2.88 -9.52 17.94
CA VAL A 345 -3.95 -9.81 18.90
C VAL A 345 -4.14 -8.63 19.86
N GLN A 346 -3.05 -8.01 20.33
CA GLN A 346 -3.12 -6.80 21.16
C GLN A 346 -3.86 -5.64 20.45
N LEU A 347 -3.67 -5.46 19.14
CA LEU A 347 -4.40 -4.43 18.36
C LEU A 347 -5.89 -4.75 18.25
N LEU A 348 -6.26 -5.99 17.88
CA LEU A 348 -7.66 -6.39 17.80
C LEU A 348 -8.37 -6.22 19.16
N PHE A 349 -7.70 -6.67 20.23
CA PHE A 349 -8.10 -6.43 21.61
C PHE A 349 -7.80 -5.01 22.12
N TYR A 350 -7.38 -4.05 21.31
CA TYR A 350 -7.45 -2.64 21.69
C TYR A 350 -8.71 -2.02 21.09
N LEU A 351 -8.86 -2.15 19.77
CA LEU A 351 -9.92 -1.55 18.97
C LEU A 351 -11.32 -1.92 19.46
N ARG A 352 -11.55 -3.16 19.91
CA ARG A 352 -12.87 -3.59 20.39
C ARG A 352 -13.30 -3.02 21.77
N LYS A 353 -12.37 -2.51 22.59
CA LYS A 353 -12.62 -1.97 23.95
C LYS A 353 -12.75 -0.46 23.95
N THR A 354 -12.10 0.17 22.99
CA THR A 354 -12.36 1.56 22.61
C THR A 354 -13.55 1.69 21.65
N ASN A 355 -14.21 0.57 21.30
CA ASN A 355 -15.37 0.48 20.40
C ASN A 355 -15.13 1.10 19.01
N ILE A 356 -13.91 0.94 18.50
CA ILE A 356 -13.47 1.45 17.19
C ILE A 356 -13.73 0.37 16.15
N ASN A 357 -14.80 0.55 15.38
CA ASN A 357 -15.31 -0.45 14.42
C ASN A 357 -15.12 -0.02 12.95
N ASP A 358 -14.71 1.22 12.73
CA ASP A 358 -14.55 1.91 11.45
C ASP A 358 -13.08 1.99 10.98
N CYS A 359 -12.23 1.09 11.47
CA CYS A 359 -10.86 0.95 11.00
C CYS A 359 -10.77 0.49 9.54
N PHE A 360 -9.69 0.90 8.87
CA PHE A 360 -9.28 0.29 7.62
C PHE A 360 -9.06 -1.23 7.84
N PRO A 361 -9.66 -2.13 7.04
CA PRO A 361 -9.80 -3.56 7.35
C PRO A 361 -8.52 -4.37 7.09
N TYR A 362 -7.37 -3.86 7.55
CA TYR A 362 -6.06 -4.45 7.40
C TYR A 362 -5.17 -4.17 8.62
N ILE A 363 -4.52 -5.21 9.16
CA ILE A 363 -3.43 -5.06 10.14
C ILE A 363 -2.10 -5.28 9.42
N GLY A 364 -1.24 -4.26 9.45
CA GLY A 364 0.15 -4.38 9.00
C GLY A 364 1.01 -4.95 10.11
N SER A 365 1.82 -5.96 9.80
CA SER A 365 2.68 -6.66 10.77
C SER A 365 4.13 -6.63 10.31
N SER A 366 5.08 -6.49 11.23
CA SER A 366 6.51 -6.41 10.90
C SER A 366 7.07 -7.72 10.32
N LYS A 367 6.49 -8.85 10.72
CA LYS A 367 6.67 -10.20 10.15
C LYS A 367 5.42 -10.63 9.37
N LEU A 368 5.41 -11.83 8.79
CA LEU A 368 4.14 -12.53 8.57
C LEU A 368 3.53 -12.91 9.92
N ASN A 369 2.22 -13.17 9.95
CA ASN A 369 1.56 -13.64 11.16
C ASN A 369 1.96 -15.08 11.46
N CYS A 370 2.03 -15.42 12.75
CA CYS A 370 2.16 -16.82 13.17
C CYS A 370 0.86 -17.59 12.91
N PHE A 371 0.92 -18.92 12.95
CA PHE A 371 -0.25 -19.78 12.72
C PHE A 371 -1.44 -19.41 13.62
N LEU A 372 -1.21 -19.25 14.93
CA LEU A 372 -2.28 -18.95 15.90
C LEU A 372 -2.85 -17.53 15.71
N CYS A 373 -2.02 -16.52 15.44
CA CYS A 373 -2.50 -15.18 15.07
C CYS A 373 -3.33 -15.21 13.78
N ALA A 374 -2.88 -15.95 12.76
CA ALA A 374 -3.55 -16.00 11.46
C ALA A 374 -4.93 -16.68 11.55
N GLU A 375 -5.02 -17.85 12.19
CA GLU A 375 -6.30 -18.52 12.37
C GLU A 375 -7.22 -17.74 13.32
N PHE A 376 -6.70 -17.12 14.40
CA PHE A 376 -7.54 -16.31 15.30
C PHE A 376 -8.12 -15.08 14.61
N LEU A 377 -7.32 -14.28 13.89
CA LEU A 377 -7.82 -13.10 13.16
C LEU A 377 -8.81 -13.48 12.06
N LYS A 378 -8.59 -14.62 11.38
CA LYS A 378 -9.51 -15.16 10.36
C LYS A 378 -10.82 -15.67 10.98
N ALA A 379 -10.74 -16.29 12.16
CA ALA A 379 -11.89 -16.83 12.89
C ALA A 379 -12.77 -15.75 13.53
N PHE A 380 -12.13 -14.66 13.98
CA PHE A 380 -12.76 -13.46 14.56
C PHE A 380 -13.27 -12.49 13.49
N GLY A 381 -12.53 -12.31 12.39
CA GLY A 381 -12.90 -11.47 11.26
C GLY A 381 -12.53 -9.99 11.42
N GLY A 382 -13.03 -9.16 10.50
CA GLY A 382 -12.82 -7.69 10.48
C GLY A 382 -11.51 -7.21 9.86
N PHE A 383 -10.43 -7.99 9.91
CA PHE A 383 -9.10 -7.56 9.42
C PHE A 383 -8.42 -8.58 8.50
N GLN A 384 -7.91 -8.10 7.38
CA GLN A 384 -6.95 -8.82 6.53
C GLN A 384 -5.51 -8.59 7.02
N THR A 385 -4.57 -9.43 6.62
CA THR A 385 -3.13 -9.27 6.92
C THR A 385 -2.28 -9.66 5.72
N ARG A 386 -0.97 -9.41 5.76
CA ARG A 386 -0.01 -9.80 4.69
C ARG A 386 0.05 -11.31 4.44
N GLY A 387 -0.36 -12.13 5.41
CA GLY A 387 -0.36 -13.59 5.32
C GLY A 387 0.32 -14.25 6.53
N CYS A 388 0.52 -15.57 6.43
CA CYS A 388 1.00 -16.42 7.51
C CYS A 388 2.29 -17.16 7.11
N HIS A 389 3.26 -17.27 8.03
CA HIS A 389 4.47 -18.09 7.82
C HIS A 389 4.30 -19.55 8.26
N GLY A 390 3.22 -19.87 8.99
CA GLY A 390 2.85 -21.23 9.37
C GLY A 390 3.59 -21.83 10.57
N HIS A 391 4.55 -21.12 11.16
CA HIS A 391 5.16 -21.54 12.43
C HIS A 391 4.25 -21.19 13.61
N LEU A 392 4.25 -22.05 14.63
CA LEU A 392 3.42 -21.98 15.82
C LEU A 392 4.30 -21.66 17.03
N TYR A 393 4.14 -20.47 17.60
CA TYR A 393 4.84 -20.10 18.82
C TYR A 393 4.09 -20.64 20.05
N SER A 394 4.74 -21.51 20.81
CA SER A 394 4.16 -22.14 22.02
C SER A 394 3.67 -21.14 23.06
N LYS A 395 4.33 -19.99 23.16
CA LYS A 395 4.04 -18.94 24.15
C LYS A 395 2.87 -18.02 23.78
N TRP A 396 2.11 -18.32 22.74
CA TRP A 396 0.96 -17.50 22.31
C TRP A 396 -0.25 -17.69 23.22
N LEU A 397 -0.90 -16.61 23.64
CA LEU A 397 -2.22 -16.64 24.26
C LEU A 397 -2.98 -15.32 24.01
N ILE A 398 -4.30 -15.32 24.19
CA ILE A 398 -5.12 -14.09 24.13
C ILE A 398 -5.05 -13.29 25.45
N PRO A 399 -5.51 -12.02 25.48
CA PRO A 399 -5.65 -11.22 26.70
C PRO A 399 -6.56 -11.82 27.77
N GLN A 400 -6.39 -11.38 29.02
CA GLN A 400 -7.26 -11.75 30.14
C GLN A 400 -8.69 -11.18 29.95
N THR A 401 -9.69 -12.06 29.98
CA THR A 401 -11.12 -11.75 29.74
C THR A 401 -11.71 -10.68 30.66
N ALA A 402 -11.21 -10.57 31.90
CA ALA A 402 -11.63 -9.52 32.85
C ALA A 402 -11.37 -8.08 32.35
N GLU A 403 -10.56 -7.90 31.31
CA GLU A 403 -10.31 -6.60 30.68
C GLU A 403 -11.38 -6.22 29.63
N TYR A 404 -12.39 -7.07 29.38
CA TYR A 404 -13.35 -7.02 28.25
C TYR A 404 -14.72 -7.69 28.51
N PRO A 405 -15.75 -6.98 29.00
CA PRO A 405 -17.05 -7.58 29.26
C PRO A 405 -17.95 -7.80 28.03
N GLU A 406 -17.91 -6.93 27.00
CA GLU A 406 -19.02 -6.84 26.03
C GLU A 406 -18.97 -7.82 24.83
N ASN A 407 -17.85 -8.49 24.56
CA ASN A 407 -17.68 -9.34 23.36
C ASN A 407 -17.07 -10.74 23.66
N ILE A 408 -17.30 -11.28 24.85
CA ILE A 408 -16.68 -12.55 25.30
C ILE A 408 -17.08 -13.75 24.41
N GLU A 409 -18.31 -13.79 23.91
CA GLU A 409 -18.81 -14.85 23.04
C GLU A 409 -18.11 -14.87 21.67
N GLU A 410 -17.80 -13.71 21.07
CA GLU A 410 -17.05 -13.63 19.82
C GLU A 410 -15.63 -14.17 20.00
N VAL A 411 -14.99 -13.81 21.12
CA VAL A 411 -13.64 -14.28 21.48
C VAL A 411 -13.62 -15.80 21.67
N HIS A 412 -14.56 -16.37 22.41
CA HIS A 412 -14.63 -17.82 22.59
C HIS A 412 -15.03 -18.54 21.30
N SER A 413 -15.92 -17.97 20.48
CA SER A 413 -16.26 -18.50 19.15
C SER A 413 -15.06 -18.53 18.20
N ALA A 414 -14.24 -17.48 18.20
CA ALA A 414 -13.00 -17.44 17.44
C ALA A 414 -11.98 -18.46 17.97
N LEU A 415 -11.82 -18.57 19.30
CA LEU A 415 -10.93 -19.56 19.92
C LEU A 415 -11.35 -21.02 19.63
N ARG A 416 -12.65 -21.35 19.67
CA ARG A 416 -13.14 -22.70 19.32
C ARG A 416 -12.67 -23.10 17.92
N LYS A 417 -12.84 -22.22 16.93
CA LYS A 417 -12.37 -22.44 15.55
C LYS A 417 -10.85 -22.62 15.46
N VAL A 418 -10.05 -21.92 16.28
CA VAL A 418 -8.59 -22.12 16.34
C VAL A 418 -8.25 -23.46 16.99
N GLU A 419 -8.96 -23.87 18.03
CA GLU A 419 -8.80 -25.18 18.66
C GLU A 419 -9.16 -26.32 17.70
N ASP A 420 -10.29 -26.21 16.99
CA ASP A 420 -10.72 -27.16 15.96
C ASP A 420 -9.64 -27.33 14.87
N GLU A 421 -9.04 -26.23 14.41
CA GLU A 421 -7.96 -26.25 13.43
C GLU A 421 -6.65 -26.83 14.01
N VAL A 422 -6.32 -26.57 15.28
CA VAL A 422 -5.21 -27.24 15.99
C VAL A 422 -5.44 -28.75 16.09
N ARG A 423 -6.64 -29.19 16.53
CA ARG A 423 -7.06 -30.59 16.61
C ARG A 423 -6.99 -31.24 15.23
N ARG A 424 -7.53 -30.60 14.19
CA ARG A 424 -7.47 -31.09 12.80
C ARG A 424 -6.04 -31.25 12.30
N GLN A 425 -5.13 -30.31 12.60
CA GLN A 425 -3.73 -30.45 12.22
C GLN A 425 -2.99 -31.55 12.98
N LEU A 426 -3.34 -31.79 14.24
CA LEU A 426 -2.81 -32.91 15.03
C LEU A 426 -3.26 -34.25 14.43
N LEU A 427 -4.57 -34.41 14.20
CA LEU A 427 -5.17 -35.65 13.68
C LEU A 427 -4.85 -35.94 12.20
N THR A 428 -4.55 -34.92 11.39
CA THR A 428 -4.13 -35.14 9.99
C THR A 428 -2.77 -35.85 9.95
N PRO A 429 -2.60 -37.00 9.27
CA PRO A 429 -1.30 -37.69 9.16
C PRO A 429 -0.21 -36.82 8.52
N THR A 430 1.06 -37.07 8.88
CA THR A 430 2.19 -36.25 8.43
C THR A 430 2.61 -36.49 6.97
N MET A 431 1.88 -35.88 6.03
CA MET A 431 2.36 -35.70 4.66
C MET A 431 3.70 -34.93 4.64
N LYS A 432 4.51 -35.13 3.57
CA LYS A 432 5.71 -34.31 3.32
C LYS A 432 5.28 -32.85 3.12
N ARG A 433 5.32 -32.02 4.18
CA ARG A 433 5.01 -30.59 4.08
C ARG A 433 6.10 -29.89 3.28
N LYS A 434 5.69 -28.96 2.40
CA LYS A 434 6.60 -27.98 1.79
C LYS A 434 7.32 -27.19 2.89
N PRO A 435 8.57 -26.73 2.69
CA PRO A 435 9.31 -25.97 3.69
C PRO A 435 8.53 -24.74 4.16
N ALA A 436 8.70 -24.39 5.44
CA ALA A 436 8.03 -23.22 6.02
C ALA A 436 8.47 -21.94 5.31
N LYS A 437 7.52 -21.04 5.02
CA LYS A 437 7.85 -19.71 4.50
C LYS A 437 8.67 -18.96 5.55
N ALA A 438 9.71 -18.25 5.12
CA ALA A 438 10.53 -17.46 6.05
C ALA A 438 9.64 -16.49 6.86
N GLU A 439 9.75 -16.51 8.20
CA GLU A 439 8.98 -15.63 9.09
C GLU A 439 9.14 -14.14 8.72
N SER A 440 10.34 -13.85 8.22
CA SER A 440 10.81 -12.58 7.72
C SER A 440 10.66 -12.54 6.20
N THR A 441 9.50 -12.12 5.69
CA THR A 441 9.30 -11.66 4.29
C THR A 441 9.99 -10.32 4.02
N ILE A 442 11.02 -9.98 4.79
CA ILE A 442 11.63 -8.66 4.84
C ILE A 442 12.37 -8.34 3.52
N GLY A 443 12.75 -9.36 2.74
CA GLY A 443 13.21 -9.25 1.35
C GLY A 443 12.15 -9.55 0.27
N LEU A 444 10.88 -9.79 0.64
CA LEU A 444 9.77 -10.16 -0.26
C LEU A 444 8.62 -9.12 -0.25
N THR A 445 8.66 -8.10 0.61
CA THR A 445 7.73 -6.97 0.57
C THR A 445 8.04 -6.10 -0.67
N GLU A 446 7.60 -6.56 -1.85
CA GLU A 446 7.83 -6.00 -3.20
C GLU A 446 9.23 -6.36 -3.79
N THR A 447 9.44 -7.64 -4.11
CA THR A 447 10.36 -8.10 -5.18
C THR A 447 9.64 -8.52 -6.46
N SER A 448 8.31 -8.67 -6.43
CA SER A 448 7.54 -8.70 -7.67
C SER A 448 7.54 -7.30 -8.27
N THR A 449 8.22 -7.17 -9.40
CA THR A 449 8.22 -5.98 -10.24
C THR A 449 6.84 -5.80 -10.87
N MET A 450 5.87 -5.30 -10.10
CA MET A 450 4.76 -4.57 -10.70
C MET A 450 5.36 -3.33 -11.37
N PRO A 451 5.25 -3.17 -12.70
CA PRO A 451 5.57 -1.89 -13.31
C PRO A 451 4.76 -0.82 -12.60
N ASN A 452 5.39 0.29 -12.25
CA ASN A 452 4.65 1.49 -11.90
C ASN A 452 3.71 1.77 -13.10
N PRO A 453 2.37 1.81 -12.95
CA PRO A 453 1.46 1.94 -14.10
C PRO A 453 1.66 3.26 -14.86
N LEU A 454 2.36 4.22 -14.25
CA LEU A 454 3.00 5.32 -14.92
C LEU A 454 4.49 4.97 -15.11
N GLY A 455 4.95 4.96 -16.36
CA GLY A 455 6.35 4.78 -16.70
C GLY A 455 7.26 5.89 -16.15
N SER A 456 8.50 5.89 -16.65
CA SER A 456 9.67 6.69 -16.23
C SER A 456 9.56 8.23 -16.32
N GLN A 457 8.34 8.77 -16.38
CA GLN A 457 8.02 10.20 -16.38
C GLN A 457 7.35 10.70 -15.07
N SER A 458 6.74 9.83 -14.27
CA SER A 458 6.01 10.26 -13.04
C SER A 458 6.87 10.26 -11.78
N ASN A 459 7.69 9.23 -11.58
CA ASN A 459 8.71 9.20 -10.52
C ASN A 459 9.78 10.28 -10.75
N THR A 460 10.06 10.60 -12.01
CA THR A 460 10.82 11.81 -12.38
C THR A 460 10.06 13.05 -11.95
N LEU A 461 8.82 13.32 -12.40
CA LEU A 461 8.09 14.53 -11.98
C LEU A 461 8.00 14.73 -10.46
N VAL A 462 7.84 13.68 -9.64
CA VAL A 462 7.86 13.83 -8.16
C VAL A 462 9.29 13.98 -7.61
N GLN A 463 10.27 13.21 -8.07
CA GLN A 463 11.67 13.42 -7.65
C GLN A 463 12.29 14.71 -8.23
N GLU A 464 11.75 15.26 -9.30
CA GLU A 464 12.13 16.49 -9.98
C GLU A 464 11.43 17.67 -9.35
N TYR A 465 10.15 17.56 -8.96
CA TYR A 465 9.53 18.52 -8.04
C TYR A 465 10.31 18.59 -6.72
N LEU A 466 10.65 17.45 -6.10
CA LEU A 466 11.45 17.43 -4.87
C LEU A 466 12.89 17.93 -5.10
N ARG A 467 13.54 17.59 -6.22
CA ARG A 467 14.91 18.03 -6.53
C ARG A 467 14.95 19.51 -6.88
N ASN A 468 14.04 20.00 -7.71
CA ASN A 468 13.91 21.41 -8.06
C ASN A 468 13.60 22.21 -6.79
N ARG A 469 12.69 21.78 -5.92
CA ARG A 469 12.46 22.46 -4.63
C ARG A 469 13.67 22.43 -3.69
N ILE A 470 14.45 21.34 -3.64
CA ILE A 470 15.71 21.32 -2.89
C ILE A 470 16.72 22.29 -3.51
N GLN A 471 16.82 22.35 -4.84
CA GLN A 471 17.77 23.20 -5.57
C GLN A 471 17.37 24.69 -5.51
N GLU A 472 16.08 25.00 -5.55
CA GLU A 472 15.48 26.30 -5.25
C GLU A 472 15.78 26.70 -3.79
N THR A 473 15.62 25.78 -2.83
CA THR A 473 15.96 26.06 -1.42
C THR A 473 17.46 26.30 -1.23
N GLU A 474 18.33 25.52 -1.89
CA GLU A 474 19.79 25.72 -1.86
C GLU A 474 20.20 27.03 -2.56
N GLN A 475 19.54 27.42 -3.66
CA GLN A 475 19.72 28.72 -4.31
C GLN A 475 19.22 29.87 -3.44
N GLN A 476 18.06 29.74 -2.81
CA GLN A 476 17.52 30.74 -1.88
C GLN A 476 18.46 30.92 -0.69
N MET A 477 18.95 29.84 -0.07
CA MET A 477 19.95 29.89 1.00
C MET A 477 21.33 30.43 0.55
N PHE A 478 21.64 30.39 -0.75
CA PHE A 478 22.83 31.01 -1.32
C PHE A 478 22.61 32.51 -1.56
N LEU A 479 21.44 32.90 -2.08
CA LEU A 479 21.01 34.29 -2.24
C LEU A 479 20.86 35.00 -0.89
N ASP A 480 20.32 34.34 0.14
CA ASP A 480 20.23 34.89 1.50
C ASP A 480 21.61 35.08 2.13
N LYS A 481 22.58 34.21 1.85
CA LYS A 481 23.99 34.41 2.24
C LYS A 481 24.67 35.57 1.50
N LEU A 482 24.18 35.93 0.31
CA LEU A 482 24.62 37.11 -0.43
C LEU A 482 23.92 38.38 0.11
N ASN A 483 22.63 38.32 0.42
CA ASN A 483 21.85 39.41 1.03
C ASN A 483 22.34 39.75 2.45
N LEU A 484 22.71 38.74 3.25
CA LEU A 484 23.38 38.93 4.55
C LEU A 484 24.78 39.57 4.42
N ARG A 485 25.39 39.57 3.23
CA ARG A 485 26.64 40.30 2.93
C ARG A 485 26.40 41.71 2.41
N SER A 486 25.30 42.00 1.72
CA SER A 486 24.94 43.36 1.29
C SER A 486 24.39 44.22 2.42
N ASN A 487 23.59 43.62 3.32
CA ASN A 487 22.88 44.37 4.37
C ASN A 487 23.81 44.91 5.47
N HIS A 488 25.08 44.50 5.52
CA HIS A 488 26.07 45.06 6.45
C HIS A 488 26.72 46.38 5.98
N LYS A 489 26.24 47.01 4.91
CA LYS A 489 26.88 48.22 4.32
C LYS A 489 25.98 49.41 3.95
N ARG A 490 24.66 49.35 4.15
CA ARG A 490 23.75 50.49 3.85
C ARG A 490 22.58 50.59 4.82
N GLU A 491 22.84 51.13 6.00
CA GLU A 491 21.81 51.77 6.84
C GLU A 491 22.36 53.11 7.36
N GLN A 492 22.21 54.16 6.56
CA GLN A 492 22.22 55.55 6.98
C GLN A 492 21.53 56.42 5.92
N GLU A 493 20.77 57.43 6.38
CA GLU A 493 20.15 58.55 5.61
C GLU A 493 18.80 58.29 4.90
N ASP A 494 17.72 58.39 5.69
CA ASP A 494 16.64 59.41 5.64
C ASP A 494 15.83 59.77 4.36
N ALA A 495 14.50 59.63 4.52
CA ALA A 495 13.42 60.63 4.31
C ALA A 495 12.77 60.95 2.91
N CYS A 496 11.42 60.90 2.96
CA CYS A 496 10.40 61.75 2.30
C CYS A 496 10.07 61.74 0.77
N SER A 497 8.90 61.13 0.46
CA SER A 497 7.65 61.77 -0.04
C SER A 497 7.41 62.20 -1.52
N VAL A 498 6.18 61.91 -2.00
CA VAL A 498 5.29 62.64 -2.96
C VAL A 498 5.35 62.32 -4.50
N TYR A 499 4.18 61.85 -5.02
CA TYR A 499 3.46 61.97 -6.34
C TYR A 499 4.18 62.57 -7.60
N ASP A 500 3.85 62.26 -8.88
CA ASP A 500 2.84 61.40 -9.55
C ASP A 500 3.20 61.05 -11.04
N GLU A 501 2.39 60.18 -11.67
CA GLU A 501 2.08 59.98 -13.12
C GLU A 501 3.14 59.78 -14.25
N GLN A 502 3.01 58.63 -14.95
CA GLN A 502 2.95 58.40 -16.43
C GLN A 502 4.02 59.03 -17.37
N ALA A 503 4.62 58.39 -18.37
CA ALA A 503 4.69 57.00 -18.90
C ALA A 503 5.94 56.92 -19.84
N GLU A 504 6.31 55.90 -20.64
CA GLU A 504 5.67 54.64 -21.08
C GLU A 504 6.76 53.60 -21.52
N THR A 505 6.42 52.70 -22.46
CA THR A 505 7.20 51.75 -23.29
C THR A 505 7.81 50.47 -22.66
N GLU A 506 7.01 49.41 -22.79
CA GLU A 506 7.34 48.08 -23.36
C GLU A 506 8.38 47.13 -22.69
N ASP A 507 7.83 45.96 -22.37
CA ASP A 507 8.36 44.60 -22.54
C ASP A 507 8.84 43.81 -21.29
N TYR A 508 8.52 42.51 -21.32
CA TYR A 508 8.80 41.42 -20.36
C TYR A 508 8.09 41.34 -18.99
N ALA A 509 7.81 40.08 -18.63
CA ALA A 509 7.47 39.52 -17.31
C ALA A 509 6.12 39.91 -16.66
N HIS A 510 5.12 39.03 -16.77
CA HIS A 510 4.05 38.94 -15.77
C HIS A 510 4.55 38.24 -14.50
N SER A 511 5.28 39.00 -13.68
CA SER A 511 5.35 38.81 -12.24
C SER A 511 4.45 39.85 -11.57
N GLY A 512 3.36 39.43 -10.95
CA GLY A 512 2.42 40.35 -10.32
C GLY A 512 1.11 39.66 -9.93
N ASP A 513 1.08 39.16 -8.70
CA ASP A 513 -0.10 38.91 -7.86
C ASP A 513 -1.43 38.57 -8.57
N GLU A 514 -1.70 37.27 -8.75
CA GLU A 514 -3.08 36.79 -8.84
C GLU A 514 -3.43 36.04 -7.55
N SER A 515 -4.29 36.66 -6.74
CA SER A 515 -5.15 35.97 -5.78
C SER A 515 -5.77 34.71 -6.41
N PRO A 516 -6.07 33.65 -5.62
CA PRO A 516 -6.57 32.40 -6.20
C PRO A 516 -7.75 32.70 -7.12
N VAL A 517 -7.66 32.36 -8.41
CA VAL A 517 -8.72 32.69 -9.38
C VAL A 517 -10.00 31.98 -8.96
N HIS A 518 -10.84 32.72 -8.24
CA HIS A 518 -12.12 32.27 -7.72
C HIS A 518 -13.12 32.34 -8.87
N GLY A 519 -13.61 31.18 -9.28
CA GLY A 519 -14.64 31.07 -10.32
C GLY A 519 -15.75 30.13 -9.87
N GLU A 520 -16.89 30.22 -10.55
CA GLU A 520 -18.00 29.32 -10.31
C GLU A 520 -17.62 27.88 -10.64
N CYS A 521 -18.06 26.94 -9.81
CA CYS A 521 -17.80 25.53 -10.03
C CYS A 521 -18.50 24.99 -11.29
N GLU A 522 -17.69 24.51 -12.25
CA GLU A 522 -18.11 23.89 -13.52
C GLU A 522 -18.84 22.54 -13.37
N GLY A 523 -19.09 22.08 -12.13
CA GLY A 523 -19.92 20.91 -11.83
C GLY A 523 -21.42 21.21 -11.69
N GLY A 524 -21.85 22.44 -12.05
CA GLY A 524 -23.26 22.85 -12.05
C GLY A 524 -23.85 23.15 -10.68
N CYS A 525 -23.01 23.38 -9.66
CA CYS A 525 -23.45 23.76 -8.31
C CYS A 525 -23.25 25.26 -8.00
N TYR A 526 -22.64 26.01 -8.92
CA TYR A 526 -22.45 27.47 -8.87
C TYR A 526 -21.73 28.02 -7.62
N ARG A 527 -21.07 27.16 -6.84
CA ARG A 527 -20.24 27.59 -5.69
C ARG A 527 -18.91 28.13 -6.18
N GLU A 528 -18.49 29.29 -5.66
CA GLU A 528 -17.15 29.82 -5.88
C GLU A 528 -16.08 28.84 -5.39
N THR A 529 -15.01 28.71 -6.17
CA THR A 529 -13.92 27.81 -5.85
C THR A 529 -12.64 28.19 -6.59
N SER A 530 -11.51 28.04 -5.91
CA SER A 530 -10.16 28.09 -6.49
C SER A 530 -9.59 26.69 -6.75
N ARG A 531 -10.30 25.62 -6.32
CA ARG A 531 -9.88 24.23 -6.52
C ARG A 531 -9.98 23.87 -8.00
N ARG A 532 -8.83 23.65 -8.62
CA ARG A 532 -8.70 23.25 -10.02
C ARG A 532 -8.93 21.74 -10.21
N CYS A 533 -9.27 21.34 -11.43
CA CYS A 533 -9.41 19.95 -11.86
C CYS A 533 -8.11 19.18 -11.58
N SER A 534 -8.20 18.08 -10.84
CA SER A 534 -7.06 17.28 -10.39
C SER A 534 -6.32 16.57 -11.53
N MET A 535 -6.89 16.57 -12.75
CA MET A 535 -6.38 15.85 -13.91
C MET A 535 -5.74 16.75 -14.98
N CYS A 536 -6.17 18.01 -15.11
CA CYS A 536 -5.66 18.93 -16.14
C CYS A 536 -5.44 20.37 -15.66
N GLY A 537 -5.68 20.69 -14.39
CA GLY A 537 -5.41 21.99 -13.77
C GLY A 537 -6.23 23.19 -14.29
N SER A 538 -7.05 23.02 -15.33
CA SER A 538 -7.61 24.14 -16.11
C SER A 538 -9.05 24.54 -15.76
N GLY A 539 -9.88 23.62 -15.26
CA GLY A 539 -11.28 23.90 -14.87
C GLY A 539 -11.48 23.93 -13.36
N LEU A 540 -12.55 24.59 -12.90
CA LEU A 540 -12.76 24.88 -11.47
C LEU A 540 -13.87 24.03 -10.85
N PHE A 541 -13.56 23.30 -9.78
CA PHE A 541 -14.46 22.33 -9.14
C PHE A 541 -14.36 22.33 -7.61
N CYS A 542 -15.44 22.71 -6.93
CA CYS A 542 -15.47 22.83 -5.46
C CYS A 542 -15.37 21.48 -4.73
N SER A 543 -15.50 20.34 -5.44
CA SER A 543 -15.33 19.00 -4.90
C SER A 543 -15.09 17.97 -6.01
N THR A 544 -14.53 16.81 -5.65
CA THR A 544 -14.43 15.62 -6.51
C THR A 544 -15.81 15.14 -7.00
N SER A 545 -16.87 15.35 -6.22
CA SER A 545 -18.26 15.07 -6.62
C SER A 545 -18.73 16.00 -7.75
N CYS A 546 -18.39 17.29 -7.69
CA CYS A 546 -18.69 18.23 -8.77
C CYS A 546 -17.80 18.00 -10.00
N GLU A 547 -16.55 17.59 -9.80
CA GLU A 547 -15.59 17.23 -10.84
C GLU A 547 -15.93 15.92 -11.56
N SER A 548 -16.58 14.96 -10.89
CA SER A 548 -17.13 13.76 -11.53
C SER A 548 -18.44 14.05 -12.29
N LYS A 549 -19.16 15.13 -11.94
CA LYS A 549 -20.34 15.68 -12.64
C LYS A 549 -20.02 16.78 -13.66
N ARG A 550 -18.74 16.91 -14.07
CA ARG A 550 -18.22 18.02 -14.89
C ARG A 550 -19.09 18.43 -16.09
N SER A 551 -19.10 19.72 -16.39
CA SER A 551 -19.65 20.25 -17.63
C SER A 551 -19.08 19.53 -18.87
N SER A 552 -19.89 19.43 -19.93
CA SER A 552 -19.41 18.92 -21.23
C SER A 552 -18.22 19.75 -21.72
N ARG A 553 -18.21 21.06 -21.50
CA ARG A 553 -17.13 21.98 -21.90
C ARG A 553 -15.78 21.62 -21.28
N HIS A 554 -15.75 21.14 -20.04
CA HIS A 554 -14.52 20.69 -19.39
C HIS A 554 -14.08 19.29 -19.84
N LEU A 555 -15.04 18.37 -20.06
CA LEU A 555 -14.76 16.98 -20.43
C LEU A 555 -13.86 16.87 -21.68
N PHE A 556 -14.07 17.69 -22.71
CA PHE A 556 -13.24 17.69 -23.95
C PHE A 556 -11.83 18.27 -23.79
N ARG A 557 -11.47 18.82 -22.63
CA ARG A 557 -10.14 19.40 -22.35
C ARG A 557 -9.40 18.66 -21.23
N CYS A 558 -9.94 17.51 -20.79
CA CYS A 558 -9.51 16.82 -19.58
C CYS A 558 -9.30 15.32 -19.82
N ASN A 559 -8.04 14.86 -19.82
CA ASN A 559 -7.62 13.50 -20.20
C ASN A 559 -7.94 12.38 -19.16
N LEU A 560 -9.04 12.46 -18.41
CA LEU A 560 -9.37 11.44 -17.39
C LEU A 560 -9.81 10.09 -17.99
N ARG A 561 -10.47 10.12 -19.15
CA ARG A 561 -10.90 8.90 -19.87
C ARG A 561 -10.95 9.17 -21.37
N PRO A 562 -10.85 8.14 -22.22
CA PRO A 562 -11.20 8.25 -23.63
C PRO A 562 -12.62 8.82 -23.79
N LEU A 563 -12.75 9.74 -24.74
CA LEU A 563 -14.04 10.28 -25.17
C LEU A 563 -14.72 9.27 -26.08
N THR A 564 -16.01 9.06 -25.88
CA THR A 564 -16.82 8.13 -26.68
C THR A 564 -17.71 8.92 -27.63
N THR A 565 -18.21 8.30 -28.70
CA THR A 565 -19.15 8.94 -29.64
C THR A 565 -20.40 9.50 -28.93
N ALA A 566 -20.83 8.87 -27.82
CA ALA A 566 -21.89 9.40 -26.95
C ALA A 566 -21.51 10.74 -26.28
N ASP A 567 -20.24 10.96 -25.91
CA ASP A 567 -19.78 12.25 -25.38
C ASP A 567 -19.86 13.35 -26.45
N TYR A 568 -19.42 13.03 -27.67
CA TYR A 568 -19.51 13.96 -28.81
C TYR A 568 -20.97 14.28 -29.14
N LEU A 569 -21.87 13.30 -29.16
CA LEU A 569 -23.31 13.53 -29.31
C LEU A 569 -23.87 14.41 -28.18
N TYR A 570 -23.49 14.16 -26.93
CA TYR A 570 -23.96 14.95 -25.79
C TYR A 570 -23.52 16.43 -25.90
N ARG A 571 -22.29 16.69 -26.34
CA ARG A 571 -21.81 18.05 -26.63
C ARG A 571 -22.70 18.76 -27.63
N ASP A 572 -22.99 18.10 -28.75
CA ASP A 572 -23.74 18.66 -29.86
C ASP A 572 -25.23 18.87 -29.47
N VAL A 573 -25.82 17.90 -28.76
CA VAL A 573 -27.14 17.99 -28.10
C VAL A 573 -27.24 19.17 -27.14
N ILE A 574 -26.25 19.40 -26.29
CA ILE A 574 -26.25 20.52 -25.33
C ILE A 574 -26.17 21.86 -26.05
N ARG A 575 -25.38 21.96 -27.12
CA ARG A 575 -25.21 23.17 -27.93
C ARG A 575 -26.34 23.43 -28.94
N ASP A 576 -27.24 22.47 -29.15
CA ASP A 576 -28.24 22.49 -30.22
C ASP A 576 -27.58 22.56 -31.62
N GLU A 577 -26.41 21.93 -31.76
CA GLU A 577 -25.65 21.83 -32.99
C GLU A 577 -25.92 20.47 -33.66
N MET A 578 -26.04 20.46 -34.99
CA MET A 578 -26.16 19.20 -35.73
C MET A 578 -24.82 18.43 -35.71
N PRO A 579 -24.79 17.14 -35.34
CA PRO A 579 -23.57 16.34 -35.38
C PRO A 579 -22.94 16.32 -36.78
N LYS A 580 -21.62 16.47 -36.81
CA LYS A 580 -20.79 16.45 -38.04
C LYS A 580 -19.80 15.30 -38.08
N ASP A 581 -19.58 14.68 -36.93
CA ASP A 581 -18.63 13.59 -36.73
C ASP A 581 -19.17 12.30 -37.38
N PRO A 582 -18.43 11.66 -38.31
CA PRO A 582 -18.91 10.48 -39.03
C PRO A 582 -19.28 9.31 -38.13
N ASP A 583 -18.54 9.10 -37.04
CA ASP A 583 -18.72 7.97 -36.15
C ASP A 583 -19.96 8.20 -35.26
N VAL A 584 -20.16 9.44 -34.79
CA VAL A 584 -21.42 9.84 -34.12
C VAL A 584 -22.63 9.71 -35.04
N LEU A 585 -22.48 10.07 -36.32
CA LEU A 585 -23.57 9.95 -37.29
C LEU A 585 -23.93 8.48 -37.57
N ALA A 586 -22.94 7.58 -37.58
CA ALA A 586 -23.15 6.14 -37.72
C ALA A 586 -23.76 5.51 -36.45
N ASP A 587 -23.09 5.65 -35.31
CA ASP A 587 -23.44 5.01 -34.04
C ASP A 587 -24.84 5.37 -33.54
N PHE A 588 -25.29 6.60 -33.81
CA PHE A 588 -26.59 7.12 -33.38
C PHE A 588 -27.60 7.24 -34.53
N GLY A 589 -27.37 6.51 -35.63
CA GLY A 589 -28.38 6.26 -36.67
C GLY A 589 -28.69 7.43 -37.61
N PHE A 590 -28.05 8.59 -37.44
CA PHE A 590 -28.23 9.75 -38.34
C PHE A 590 -27.86 9.41 -39.79
N SER A 591 -26.79 8.63 -40.02
CA SER A 591 -26.32 8.24 -41.36
C SER A 591 -27.34 7.45 -42.20
N ARG A 592 -28.37 6.87 -41.58
CA ARG A 592 -29.45 6.11 -42.24
C ARG A 592 -30.69 6.97 -42.56
N LEU A 593 -30.66 8.25 -42.23
CA LEU A 593 -31.72 9.22 -42.50
C LEU A 593 -31.32 10.21 -43.61
N PRO A 594 -32.30 10.83 -44.29
CA PRO A 594 -32.02 12.01 -45.10
C PRO A 594 -31.77 13.22 -44.16
N ARG A 595 -30.85 14.12 -44.53
CA ARG A 595 -30.48 15.31 -43.71
C ARG A 595 -31.67 16.13 -43.18
N LYS A 596 -32.76 16.20 -43.94
CA LYS A 596 -34.01 16.89 -43.55
C LYS A 596 -34.69 16.32 -42.30
N ASP A 597 -34.37 15.10 -41.88
CA ASP A 597 -34.97 14.45 -40.72
C ASP A 597 -33.99 14.36 -39.53
N TYR A 598 -32.73 14.78 -39.70
CA TYR A 598 -31.72 14.73 -38.63
C TYR A 598 -32.14 15.56 -37.41
N PHE A 599 -32.78 16.73 -37.59
CA PHE A 599 -33.21 17.59 -36.47
C PHE A 599 -34.26 16.90 -35.58
N LYS A 600 -35.07 15.98 -36.13
CA LYS A 600 -36.08 15.23 -35.36
C LYS A 600 -35.42 14.17 -34.48
N LEU A 601 -34.35 13.55 -34.97
CA LEU A 601 -33.54 12.61 -34.21
C LEU A 601 -32.68 13.33 -33.15
N LEU A 602 -32.11 14.50 -33.47
CA LEU A 602 -31.44 15.35 -32.48
C LEU A 602 -32.42 15.81 -31.37
N GLY A 603 -33.64 16.22 -31.74
CA GLY A 603 -34.70 16.58 -30.80
C GLY A 603 -35.15 15.42 -29.90
N LEU A 604 -35.06 14.17 -30.38
CA LEU A 604 -35.28 12.97 -29.57
C LEU A 604 -34.17 12.78 -28.52
N TYR A 605 -32.90 12.90 -28.92
CA TYR A 605 -31.76 12.81 -27.99
C TYR A 605 -31.75 13.97 -26.99
N GLN A 606 -32.16 15.17 -27.38
CA GLN A 606 -32.45 16.28 -26.46
C GLN A 606 -33.53 15.91 -25.45
N GLY A 607 -34.61 15.26 -25.88
CA GLY A 607 -35.64 14.69 -25.00
C GLY A 607 -35.04 13.76 -23.94
N LEU A 608 -34.26 12.76 -24.37
CA LEU A 608 -33.61 11.78 -23.48
C LEU A 608 -32.65 12.45 -22.49
N MET A 609 -31.72 13.27 -22.97
CA MET A 609 -30.60 13.81 -22.17
C MET A 609 -30.99 15.05 -21.35
N LYS A 610 -31.70 16.03 -21.94
CA LYS A 610 -32.06 17.29 -21.25
C LYS A 610 -33.28 17.14 -20.34
N HIS A 611 -34.28 16.37 -20.76
CA HIS A 611 -35.58 16.30 -20.05
C HIS A 611 -35.77 15.01 -19.25
N LEU A 612 -35.38 13.86 -19.80
CA LEU A 612 -35.53 12.55 -19.14
C LEU A 612 -34.27 12.10 -18.39
N LYS A 613 -33.23 12.97 -18.35
CA LYS A 613 -31.99 12.84 -17.56
C LYS A 613 -31.17 11.56 -17.83
N VAL A 614 -31.30 10.98 -19.01
CA VAL A 614 -30.43 9.87 -19.46
C VAL A 614 -28.99 10.36 -19.52
N THR A 615 -28.08 9.70 -18.79
CA THR A 615 -26.67 10.09 -18.73
C THR A 615 -25.91 9.60 -19.96
N VAL A 616 -24.78 10.26 -20.26
CA VAL A 616 -23.90 9.89 -21.38
C VAL A 616 -23.36 8.47 -21.23
N LYS A 617 -23.16 7.98 -19.99
CA LYS A 617 -22.72 6.61 -19.72
C LYS A 617 -23.79 5.59 -20.10
N GLU A 618 -25.04 5.84 -19.74
CA GLU A 618 -26.18 4.97 -20.09
C GLU A 618 -26.38 4.97 -21.62
N LEU A 619 -26.34 6.12 -22.28
CA LEU A 619 -26.50 6.15 -23.74
C LEU A 619 -25.35 5.43 -24.47
N HIS A 620 -24.11 5.52 -23.97
CA HIS A 620 -22.99 4.75 -24.52
C HIS A 620 -23.17 3.25 -24.31
N GLN A 621 -23.70 2.82 -23.16
CA GLN A 621 -24.02 1.42 -22.90
C GLN A 621 -25.11 0.90 -23.84
N TRP A 622 -26.16 1.69 -24.12
CA TRP A 622 -27.20 1.32 -25.08
C TRP A 622 -26.66 1.22 -26.51
N GLN A 623 -25.70 2.08 -26.86
CA GLN A 623 -25.01 2.01 -28.16
C GLN A 623 -24.14 0.74 -28.27
N GLN A 624 -23.35 0.41 -27.25
CA GLN A 624 -22.53 -0.81 -27.21
C GLN A 624 -23.36 -2.10 -27.18
N ALA A 625 -24.55 -2.07 -26.60
CA ALA A 625 -25.48 -3.20 -26.53
C ALA A 625 -26.45 -3.27 -27.72
N GLU A 626 -26.40 -2.31 -28.64
CA GLU A 626 -27.35 -2.12 -29.75
C GLU A 626 -28.82 -1.93 -29.33
N THR A 627 -29.09 -1.60 -28.05
CA THR A 627 -30.44 -1.47 -27.45
C THR A 627 -31.03 -0.05 -27.49
N ILE A 628 -30.44 0.88 -28.25
CA ILE A 628 -30.90 2.28 -28.35
C ILE A 628 -32.42 2.37 -28.62
N PRO A 629 -33.03 1.61 -29.56
CA PRO A 629 -34.48 1.67 -29.79
C PRO A 629 -35.30 1.23 -28.57
N GLU A 630 -34.99 0.07 -28.01
CA GLU A 630 -35.73 -0.58 -26.92
C GLU A 630 -35.68 0.27 -25.65
N ASP A 631 -34.50 0.77 -25.29
CA ASP A 631 -34.31 1.62 -24.12
C ASP A 631 -34.95 3.00 -24.30
N THR A 632 -34.89 3.57 -25.51
CA THR A 632 -35.61 4.81 -25.84
C THR A 632 -37.12 4.62 -25.66
N MET A 633 -37.69 3.53 -26.18
CA MET A 633 -39.11 3.21 -26.00
C MET A 633 -39.47 3.00 -24.53
N ARG A 634 -38.66 2.23 -23.80
CA ARG A 634 -38.83 1.97 -22.37
C ARG A 634 -38.92 3.26 -21.58
N ILE A 635 -37.97 4.19 -21.78
CA ILE A 635 -37.92 5.46 -21.06
C ILE A 635 -39.09 6.39 -21.42
N PHE A 636 -39.40 6.57 -22.71
CA PHE A 636 -40.55 7.41 -23.11
C PHE A 636 -41.92 6.79 -22.78
N SER A 637 -42.02 5.46 -22.66
CA SER A 637 -43.27 4.80 -22.24
C SER A 637 -43.71 5.19 -20.82
N GLY A 638 -42.75 5.44 -19.92
CA GLY A 638 -43.00 5.94 -18.56
C GLY A 638 -43.47 7.41 -18.48
N VAL A 639 -43.36 8.17 -19.58
CA VAL A 639 -43.84 9.56 -19.66
C VAL A 639 -45.32 9.57 -20.04
N PRO A 640 -46.19 10.41 -19.45
CA PRO A 640 -47.58 10.55 -19.87
C PRO A 640 -47.70 10.95 -21.34
N GLU A 641 -48.66 10.37 -22.07
CA GLU A 641 -48.75 10.50 -23.54
C GLU A 641 -48.77 11.96 -24.03
N LYS A 642 -49.51 12.84 -23.34
CA LYS A 642 -49.58 14.29 -23.62
C LYS A 642 -48.25 15.04 -23.46
N ALA A 643 -47.26 14.44 -22.79
CA ALA A 643 -45.96 15.05 -22.47
C ALA A 643 -44.77 14.40 -23.20
N ARG A 644 -44.99 13.39 -24.06
CA ARG A 644 -43.92 12.69 -24.82
C ARG A 644 -43.29 13.53 -25.94
N GLY A 645 -43.87 14.67 -26.28
CA GLY A 645 -43.42 15.54 -27.38
C GLY A 645 -43.65 14.96 -28.78
N GLY A 646 -43.40 15.76 -29.82
CA GLY A 646 -43.63 15.34 -31.22
C GLY A 646 -42.59 14.39 -31.81
N TYR A 647 -41.37 14.37 -31.25
CA TYR A 647 -40.26 13.57 -31.77
C TYR A 647 -40.36 12.08 -31.45
N TYR A 648 -40.90 11.71 -30.28
CA TYR A 648 -41.07 10.30 -29.92
C TYR A 648 -42.09 9.55 -30.80
N PRO A 649 -43.31 10.08 -31.10
CA PRO A 649 -44.22 9.45 -32.06
C PRO A 649 -43.66 9.36 -33.48
N TRP A 650 -42.77 10.29 -33.89
CA TRP A 650 -42.04 10.18 -35.15
C TRP A 650 -40.98 9.06 -35.08
N PHE A 651 -40.24 8.96 -33.98
CA PHE A 651 -39.27 7.88 -33.76
C PHE A 651 -39.93 6.50 -33.76
N MET A 652 -41.07 6.33 -33.07
CA MET A 652 -41.85 5.08 -33.09
C MET A 652 -42.18 4.61 -34.51
N LYS A 653 -42.41 5.53 -35.46
CA LYS A 653 -42.69 5.20 -36.87
C LYS A 653 -41.44 4.94 -37.73
N ASN A 654 -40.25 5.32 -37.26
CA ASN A 654 -39.01 5.29 -38.06
C ASN A 654 -37.85 4.49 -37.43
N HIS A 655 -37.93 4.08 -36.17
CA HIS A 655 -36.83 3.41 -35.46
C HIS A 655 -36.29 2.17 -36.18
N GLN A 656 -37.15 1.32 -36.78
CA GLN A 656 -36.72 0.17 -37.59
C GLN A 656 -35.90 0.57 -38.83
N ARG A 657 -36.15 1.75 -39.41
CA ARG A 657 -35.34 2.29 -40.51
C ARG A 657 -34.03 2.91 -40.03
N ILE A 658 -34.01 3.44 -38.81
CA ILE A 658 -32.85 4.10 -38.21
C ILE A 658 -31.86 3.07 -37.65
N PHE A 659 -32.35 2.01 -37.00
CA PHE A 659 -31.55 1.04 -36.23
C PHE A 659 -31.77 -0.43 -36.60
N GLY A 660 -32.82 -0.77 -37.36
CA GLY A 660 -33.01 -2.15 -37.82
C GLY A 660 -31.91 -2.61 -38.78
N SER A 661 -31.68 -3.91 -38.86
CA SER A 661 -30.89 -4.53 -39.92
C SER A 661 -31.62 -4.39 -41.26
N GLU A 662 -30.87 -4.14 -42.34
CA GLU A 662 -31.47 -4.15 -43.68
C GLU A 662 -32.06 -5.54 -43.96
N PRO A 663 -33.28 -5.64 -44.53
CA PRO A 663 -33.75 -6.91 -45.04
C PRO A 663 -32.77 -7.38 -46.11
N ALA A 664 -32.36 -8.65 -46.05
CA ALA A 664 -31.38 -9.22 -46.96
C ALA A 664 -31.84 -9.02 -48.42
N ASP A 665 -31.16 -8.13 -49.13
CA ASP A 665 -31.55 -7.77 -50.49
C ASP A 665 -31.28 -8.97 -51.40
N THR A 666 -32.36 -9.63 -51.79
CA THR A 666 -32.36 -10.72 -52.76
C THR A 666 -31.67 -10.23 -54.03
N LYS A 667 -30.57 -10.88 -54.42
CA LYS A 667 -29.89 -10.61 -55.70
C LYS A 667 -30.91 -10.48 -56.84
N PRO A 668 -31.04 -9.31 -57.49
CA PRO A 668 -31.74 -9.25 -58.76
C PRO A 668 -30.85 -9.89 -59.82
N GLY A 669 -31.23 -11.08 -60.30
CA GLY A 669 -30.55 -11.71 -61.42
C GLY A 669 -30.76 -10.92 -62.71
N ARG A 670 -29.66 -10.45 -63.31
CA ARG A 670 -29.49 -9.97 -64.70
C ARG A 670 -28.02 -9.56 -64.86
N THR A 671 -27.24 -10.04 -65.81
CA THR A 671 -27.48 -10.96 -66.95
C THR A 671 -26.31 -11.92 -67.09
#